data_AF-A0A6J8E1U2-F1
#
_entry.id   AF-A0A6J8E1U2-F1
#
_cell.length_a   1.000
_cell.length_b   1.000
_cell.length_c   1.000
_cell.angle_alpha   90.00
_cell.angle_beta   90.00
_cell.angle_gamma   90.00
#
_symmetry.space_group_name_H-M   'P 1'
#
loop_
_entity.id
_entity.type
_entity.pdbx_description
1 polymer ?
#
loop_
_entity_poly.entity_id
_entity_poly.type
_entity_poly.pdbx_seq_one_letter_code
_entity_poly.pdbx_strand_id
1 'polypeptide(L)'
;MKMDRYFRFNLGICVLAYFRLTTADIYLHNPRGSNNRLDEENREVQNQKRMFDSQNNNRGGYNVGGLLYYAGSTLPIEWTNQHSCMNPNSHCELVIQYMCGDLVRDGASRTTIRLENSQCRNFDCNTDFEYGMNENFEYYQNCRYRLRNRGLFIADQNLGGNRKYARNTRQNPTGNRYGYECPEERDYYPYWEPSPWKDIVIMTNDATRCPYYQEESQNVKSRWTCVVPKNVTEKYTGRFDIPNNKADCEAFRYPKNDANGAKASWTEIPSHGIPAPDCRETQFSRDNHLGNGIGGQPLVYNWTIPNSLNHEQCIMRMRYNISTGDYDGWNTSSANIASANEKFYKNLGFSEEDAASDRGFVFEDNPQIKLFNDLGFELELAVNTAQFGRTFQDRSFIFAVRPQPSETSGKAIHNLNVRGKRGNIVEVFPSVEYDFVPNNLEAANGDYVHIQWTGSNTNNAGNDGNGQARSDRNNIVLLNSQVYPEGNGVQFGPGAKYGQYGTNYPMHLDNSTFLGLSREDRENLAFNVPGAFGGELSQLDDASPYFNLGIRKISQMGTFHYMCTRNNDFSNRDQKGRIMVSSSPTVYESIGWMGDMKLNEWSSNDGLNLMKSKGGAISVGDDFASDFIVLAPETKLTDNGKKVTIRIDINEDASDIGIYRSNTENFGGWTKVDASINGGMAEFQTDQGGVFVARSHTNVGPIIGIVKIQSFSALKLGLLLLTLTIATQFLDGAAQSHELRSPRSGHPILAGAFNLNQTESYGMIVSAPVGRTSSKEQYAYFYSLLTLQLVNEHLFDDSLHDWFERDPYTALFEVKLASSHTKFAAIGLHANPGDSVNEMGHLHEVYYQIMNTWGEVNALTMGNFYADCEYANPVELMSKPIYYDRVDYHWYIQWEADTTTNSTTDCAYDRIIGSGITLQMAVIPGTSNVFKFDNKWQLPDEKRSKKNLVNFVVGPEQSSENEGEASGSKNLENRNKEEKVDKCEDDDLELRVQLLEKKRDDLKKQQLKDRIRQLEE
;
A
#
# COMPACT_ATOMS: atom_id res chain seq x y z
N MET A 1 -13.18 -61.72 -47.95
CA MET A 1 -13.05 -60.24 -48.06
C MET A 1 -13.46 -59.68 -46.70
N LYS A 2 -12.56 -58.99 -45.99
CA LYS A 2 -12.25 -57.54 -46.15
C LYS A 2 -13.51 -56.70 -45.93
N MET A 3 -13.54 -55.63 -45.15
CA MET A 3 -12.63 -54.92 -44.24
C MET A 3 -13.52 -53.77 -43.69
N ASP A 4 -13.12 -53.09 -42.62
CA ASP A 4 -13.79 -51.89 -42.04
C ASP A 4 -14.90 -52.13 -41.00
N ARG A 5 -14.45 -52.49 -39.80
CA ARG A 5 -15.04 -52.01 -38.54
C ARG A 5 -14.40 -50.66 -38.17
N TYR A 6 -15.01 -49.96 -37.21
CA TYR A 6 -14.60 -48.66 -36.63
C TYR A 6 -15.03 -47.40 -37.39
N PHE A 7 -16.34 -47.15 -37.40
CA PHE A 7 -16.85 -45.80 -37.14
C PHE A 7 -18.13 -45.89 -36.29
N ARG A 8 -18.29 -44.99 -35.31
CA ARG A 8 -19.42 -44.86 -34.36
C ARG A 8 -19.57 -45.97 -33.30
N PHE A 9 -18.86 -45.82 -32.17
CA PHE A 9 -19.45 -45.56 -30.84
C PHE A 9 -18.33 -45.50 -29.79
N ASN A 10 -17.86 -44.29 -29.48
CA ASN A 10 -17.17 -43.90 -28.23
C ASN A 10 -16.76 -42.42 -28.35
N LEU A 11 -17.56 -41.53 -27.79
CA LEU A 11 -17.14 -40.17 -27.45
C LEU A 11 -17.80 -39.74 -26.13
N GLY A 12 -17.65 -40.59 -25.12
CA GLY A 12 -17.79 -40.19 -23.72
C GLY A 12 -16.40 -39.85 -23.17
N ILE A 13 -16.33 -38.82 -22.33
CA ILE A 13 -15.13 -38.39 -21.60
C ILE A 13 -14.05 -37.75 -22.48
N CYS A 14 -14.19 -36.43 -22.73
CA CYS A 14 -13.06 -35.53 -22.89
C CYS A 14 -13.35 -34.19 -22.18
N VAL A 15 -12.63 -33.96 -21.09
CA VAL A 15 -12.25 -32.64 -20.55
C VAL A 15 -13.38 -31.64 -20.26
N LEU A 16 -14.26 -31.99 -19.31
CA LEU A 16 -14.79 -30.99 -18.36
C LEU A 16 -13.81 -30.84 -17.18
N ALA A 17 -12.56 -30.47 -17.49
CA ALA A 17 -11.63 -29.97 -16.50
C ALA A 17 -12.00 -28.52 -16.17
N TYR A 18 -13.15 -28.34 -15.51
CA TYR A 18 -13.40 -27.11 -14.76
C TYR A 18 -12.33 -27.04 -13.66
N PHE A 19 -11.23 -26.35 -13.95
CA PHE A 19 -10.48 -25.65 -12.93
C PHE A 19 -11.44 -24.59 -12.36
N ARG A 20 -12.28 -25.03 -11.41
CA ARG A 20 -12.84 -24.12 -10.43
C ARG A 20 -11.66 -23.66 -9.60
N LEU A 21 -11.04 -22.57 -10.06
CA LEU A 21 -10.35 -21.63 -9.18
C LEU A 21 -11.43 -21.16 -8.20
N THR A 22 -11.56 -21.93 -7.12
CA THR A 22 -12.34 -21.53 -5.97
C THR A 22 -11.63 -20.34 -5.35
N THR A 23 -12.42 -19.42 -4.83
CA THR A 23 -12.03 -18.24 -4.05
C THR A 23 -13.24 -17.91 -3.15
N ALA A 24 -13.03 -17.18 -2.05
CA ALA A 24 -14.12 -16.63 -1.24
C ALA A 24 -14.00 -15.11 -1.26
N ASP A 25 -15.12 -14.42 -1.42
CA ASP A 25 -15.13 -13.02 -1.81
C ASP A 25 -14.70 -12.07 -0.68
N ILE A 26 -15.03 -12.41 0.57
CA ILE A 26 -14.46 -11.82 1.81
C ILE A 26 -14.29 -12.91 2.88
N TYR A 27 -13.20 -12.88 3.64
CA TYR A 27 -12.97 -13.83 4.75
C TYR A 27 -12.22 -13.19 5.91
N LEU A 28 -12.76 -13.33 7.14
CA LEU A 28 -12.21 -12.70 8.34
C LEU A 28 -11.22 -13.63 9.05
N HIS A 29 -9.97 -13.19 9.21
CA HIS A 29 -8.89 -13.97 9.83
C HIS A 29 -8.76 -13.74 11.33
N ASN A 30 -8.86 -12.48 11.78
CA ASN A 30 -8.82 -12.11 13.19
C ASN A 30 -9.81 -10.96 13.47
N PRO A 31 -10.67 -11.05 14.51
CA PRO A 31 -11.13 -12.29 15.16
C PRO A 31 -11.62 -13.32 14.14
N ARG A 32 -11.53 -14.60 14.46
CA ARG A 32 -11.78 -15.67 13.48
C ARG A 32 -13.20 -15.65 12.90
N GLY A 33 -13.29 -15.56 11.58
CA GLY A 33 -14.50 -15.67 10.77
C GLY A 33 -15.15 -17.05 10.83
N SER A 34 -16.47 -17.07 11.02
CA SER A 34 -17.26 -18.30 11.08
C SER A 34 -17.77 -18.75 9.72
N ASN A 35 -18.16 -17.81 8.84
CA ASN A 35 -18.89 -18.07 7.59
C ASN A 35 -19.95 -19.17 7.73
N ASN A 36 -20.83 -19.04 8.73
CA ASN A 36 -21.87 -20.01 9.11
C ASN A 36 -21.39 -21.38 9.64
N ARG A 37 -20.09 -21.67 9.77
CA ARG A 37 -19.61 -22.95 10.31
C ARG A 37 -19.94 -23.13 11.78
N LEU A 38 -19.98 -24.40 12.21
CA LEU A 38 -19.91 -24.79 13.62
C LEU A 38 -19.30 -26.19 13.75
N ASP A 39 -18.07 -26.23 14.26
CA ASP A 39 -17.35 -27.43 14.71
C ASP A 39 -17.54 -28.64 13.78
N GLU A 40 -17.26 -28.44 12.49
CA GLU A 40 -17.58 -29.40 11.44
C GLU A 40 -16.36 -29.96 10.71
N GLU A 41 -16.33 -31.29 10.57
CA GLU A 41 -15.22 -32.04 9.97
C GLU A 41 -15.07 -31.86 8.46
N ASN A 42 -16.12 -31.37 7.78
CA ASN A 42 -16.15 -31.27 6.33
C ASN A 42 -15.54 -29.94 5.86
N ARG A 43 -14.94 -29.94 4.65
CA ARG A 43 -14.30 -28.72 4.12
C ARG A 43 -15.32 -27.64 3.81
N GLU A 44 -16.49 -28.05 3.32
CA GLU A 44 -17.63 -27.18 3.05
C GLU A 44 -18.46 -26.95 4.32
N VAL A 45 -18.98 -25.73 4.48
CA VAL A 45 -20.08 -25.38 5.38
C VAL A 45 -21.29 -26.29 5.13
N GLN A 46 -21.75 -27.02 6.15
CA GLN A 46 -22.94 -27.88 6.06
C GLN A 46 -24.25 -27.11 5.87
N ASN A 47 -24.35 -25.87 6.36
CA ASN A 47 -25.55 -25.05 6.25
C ASN A 47 -25.23 -23.56 6.09
N GLN A 48 -25.15 -23.08 4.85
CA GLN A 48 -24.99 -21.66 4.53
C GLN A 48 -26.10 -20.76 5.11
N LYS A 49 -27.26 -21.31 5.47
CA LYS A 49 -28.44 -20.55 5.92
C LYS A 49 -28.57 -20.49 7.44
N ARG A 50 -27.53 -20.92 8.17
CA ARG A 50 -27.56 -21.10 9.62
C ARG A 50 -27.80 -19.77 10.36
N MET A 51 -26.99 -18.76 10.04
CA MET A 51 -26.89 -17.49 10.76
C MET A 51 -27.16 -16.28 9.86
N PHE A 52 -26.48 -16.20 8.72
CA PHE A 52 -26.49 -15.04 7.81
C PHE A 52 -26.18 -15.47 6.37
N ASP A 53 -26.54 -14.66 5.38
CA ASP A 53 -26.19 -14.91 3.98
C ASP A 53 -24.85 -14.26 3.66
N SER A 54 -23.77 -15.04 3.77
CA SER A 54 -22.41 -14.56 3.52
C SER A 54 -22.16 -14.15 2.08
N GLN A 55 -22.94 -14.67 1.13
CA GLN A 55 -22.68 -14.62 -0.32
C GLN A 55 -21.34 -15.24 -0.77
N ASN A 56 -20.56 -15.77 0.19
CA ASN A 56 -19.24 -16.34 0.03
C ASN A 56 -19.28 -17.82 -0.35
N ASN A 57 -18.13 -18.30 -0.81
CA ASN A 57 -17.83 -19.73 -0.96
C ASN A 57 -17.84 -20.47 0.39
N ASN A 58 -18.37 -21.70 0.38
CA ASN A 58 -18.58 -22.61 1.51
C ASN A 58 -17.31 -23.03 2.28
N ARG A 59 -16.11 -22.65 1.81
CA ARG A 59 -14.82 -23.14 2.33
C ARG A 59 -14.09 -22.16 3.25
N GLY A 60 -14.41 -20.87 3.16
CA GLY A 60 -13.73 -19.80 3.90
C GLY A 60 -14.37 -19.58 5.26
N GLY A 61 -14.13 -20.49 6.21
CA GLY A 61 -14.63 -20.41 7.58
C GLY A 61 -13.72 -21.20 8.52
N TYR A 62 -13.59 -20.76 9.78
CA TYR A 62 -12.98 -21.53 10.86
C TYR A 62 -14.00 -22.43 11.56
N ASN A 63 -13.54 -23.50 12.21
CA ASN A 63 -14.44 -24.43 12.91
C ASN A 63 -14.92 -23.89 14.27
N VAL A 64 -14.04 -23.20 14.97
CA VAL A 64 -14.26 -22.50 16.24
C VAL A 64 -13.37 -21.25 16.27
N GLY A 65 -13.80 -20.21 17.00
CA GLY A 65 -13.11 -18.91 17.02
C GLY A 65 -13.31 -18.07 18.28
N GLY A 66 -13.91 -18.64 19.34
CA GLY A 66 -14.21 -17.90 20.56
C GLY A 66 -12.96 -17.48 21.31
N LEU A 67 -12.86 -16.18 21.62
CA LEU A 67 -11.73 -15.53 22.30
C LEU A 67 -12.23 -14.50 23.33
N LEU A 68 -11.33 -14.03 24.20
CA LEU A 68 -11.59 -12.97 25.17
C LEU A 68 -10.76 -11.74 24.79
N TYR A 69 -11.29 -10.54 24.94
CA TYR A 69 -10.53 -9.30 24.81
C TYR A 69 -10.77 -8.39 26.01
N TYR A 70 -9.94 -7.36 26.13
CA TYR A 70 -10.07 -6.34 27.15
C TYR A 70 -10.42 -5.00 26.53
N ALA A 71 -11.31 -4.25 27.17
CA ALA A 71 -11.57 -2.86 26.82
C ALA A 71 -10.25 -2.07 26.91
N GLY A 72 -10.03 -1.13 25.99
CA GLY A 72 -8.79 -0.38 25.85
C GLY A 72 -7.64 -1.13 25.18
N SER A 73 -7.78 -2.43 24.87
CA SER A 73 -6.76 -3.19 24.12
C SER A 73 -6.87 -2.99 22.61
N THR A 74 -5.73 -3.08 21.92
CA THR A 74 -5.65 -2.98 20.45
C THR A 74 -5.83 -4.36 19.83
N LEU A 75 -6.83 -4.51 18.99
CA LEU A 75 -7.16 -5.73 18.25
C LEU A 75 -6.85 -5.53 16.76
N PRO A 76 -5.83 -6.20 16.20
CA PRO A 76 -5.57 -6.18 14.76
C PRO A 76 -6.64 -7.01 14.05
N ILE A 77 -7.61 -6.33 13.44
CA ILE A 77 -8.63 -6.94 12.59
C ILE A 77 -8.00 -7.25 11.24
N GLU A 78 -8.04 -8.50 10.81
CA GLU A 78 -7.39 -8.96 9.58
C GLU A 78 -8.36 -9.74 8.71
N TRP A 79 -8.30 -9.53 7.39
CA TRP A 79 -9.16 -10.21 6.42
C TRP A 79 -8.44 -10.40 5.07
N THR A 80 -9.09 -11.17 4.20
CA THR A 80 -8.74 -11.33 2.79
C THR A 80 -9.99 -11.13 1.93
N ASN A 81 -9.87 -10.42 0.80
CA ASN A 81 -10.95 -10.25 -0.18
C ASN A 81 -10.52 -10.74 -1.56
N GLN A 82 -11.41 -11.42 -2.29
CA GLN A 82 -11.08 -11.96 -3.61
C GLN A 82 -10.96 -10.86 -4.65
N HIS A 83 -11.97 -10.01 -4.72
CA HIS A 83 -11.98 -8.87 -5.64
C HIS A 83 -11.06 -7.79 -5.08
N SER A 84 -10.70 -6.82 -5.92
CA SER A 84 -9.78 -5.76 -5.54
C SER A 84 -10.48 -4.57 -4.87
N CYS A 85 -9.66 -3.80 -4.17
CA CYS A 85 -9.95 -2.43 -3.75
C CYS A 85 -8.80 -1.55 -4.23
N MET A 86 -9.11 -0.30 -4.60
CA MET A 86 -8.14 0.67 -5.16
C MET A 86 -7.49 0.20 -6.47
N ASN A 87 -8.30 -0.38 -7.36
CA ASN A 87 -7.91 -0.99 -8.62
C ASN A 87 -8.95 -0.63 -9.70
N PRO A 88 -8.55 -0.38 -10.97
CA PRO A 88 -9.48 -0.08 -12.06
C PRO A 88 -10.66 -1.05 -12.25
N ASN A 89 -10.55 -2.29 -11.78
CA ASN A 89 -11.54 -3.35 -12.00
C ASN A 89 -12.82 -3.21 -11.15
N SER A 90 -12.78 -2.57 -9.98
CA SER A 90 -13.96 -2.47 -9.10
C SER A 90 -13.88 -1.34 -8.08
N HIS A 91 -14.99 -0.63 -7.89
CA HIS A 91 -15.21 0.20 -6.71
C HIS A 91 -15.53 -0.70 -5.51
N CYS A 92 -14.86 -0.44 -4.39
CA CYS A 92 -14.92 -1.23 -3.17
C CYS A 92 -15.26 -0.33 -1.96
N GLU A 93 -16.12 -0.85 -1.08
CA GLU A 93 -16.30 -0.37 0.28
C GLU A 93 -16.23 -1.55 1.26
N LEU A 94 -15.46 -1.39 2.33
CA LEU A 94 -15.36 -2.33 3.44
C LEU A 94 -15.93 -1.68 4.69
N VAL A 95 -16.95 -2.28 5.29
CA VAL A 95 -17.59 -1.75 6.51
C VAL A 95 -17.48 -2.77 7.62
N ILE A 96 -16.73 -2.43 8.67
CA ILE A 96 -16.51 -3.29 9.84
C ILE A 96 -17.40 -2.79 10.98
N GLN A 97 -18.12 -3.71 11.61
CA GLN A 97 -19.14 -3.43 12.61
C GLN A 97 -19.10 -4.46 13.74
N TYR A 98 -19.71 -4.12 14.87
CA TYR A 98 -19.90 -5.06 15.98
C TYR A 98 -21.31 -4.97 16.58
N MET A 99 -21.69 -6.02 17.29
CA MET A 99 -22.92 -6.11 18.07
C MET A 99 -22.65 -6.93 19.33
N CYS A 100 -23.23 -6.54 20.46
CA CYS A 100 -23.16 -7.31 21.71
C CYS A 100 -24.52 -7.33 22.41
N GLY A 101 -24.83 -8.43 23.09
CA GLY A 101 -26.05 -8.59 23.88
C GLY A 101 -26.24 -10.03 24.36
N ASP A 102 -26.96 -10.23 25.47
CA ASP A 102 -27.09 -11.51 26.20
C ASP A 102 -27.61 -12.69 25.34
N LEU A 103 -28.25 -12.38 24.22
CA LEU A 103 -28.84 -13.36 23.31
C LEU A 103 -27.93 -13.71 22.12
N VAL A 104 -26.85 -12.95 21.88
CA VAL A 104 -25.88 -13.16 20.80
C VAL A 104 -25.07 -14.43 21.07
N ARG A 105 -25.12 -15.40 20.16
CA ARG A 105 -24.53 -16.73 20.37
C ARG A 105 -24.21 -17.44 19.07
N ASP A 106 -23.15 -18.22 19.09
CA ASP A 106 -22.90 -19.21 18.03
C ASP A 106 -23.88 -20.38 18.13
N GLY A 107 -24.27 -20.83 19.33
CA GLY A 107 -25.20 -21.96 19.53
C GLY A 107 -24.58 -23.34 19.21
N ALA A 108 -25.28 -24.41 19.59
CA ALA A 108 -24.78 -25.79 19.52
C ALA A 108 -25.22 -26.57 18.25
N SER A 109 -26.20 -26.05 17.50
CA SER A 109 -26.78 -26.70 16.32
C SER A 109 -26.22 -26.12 15.02
N ARG A 110 -26.01 -26.99 14.02
CA ARG A 110 -25.71 -26.59 12.63
C ARG A 110 -26.98 -26.21 11.85
N THR A 111 -28.17 -26.50 12.39
CA THR A 111 -29.44 -26.18 11.76
C THR A 111 -29.82 -24.71 11.95
N THR A 112 -30.58 -24.14 11.01
CA THR A 112 -31.08 -22.76 11.12
C THR A 112 -32.14 -22.68 12.22
N ILE A 113 -32.06 -21.65 13.07
CA ILE A 113 -33.07 -21.32 14.10
C ILE A 113 -34.50 -21.31 13.53
N ARG A 114 -35.55 -21.62 14.30
CA ARG A 114 -36.91 -21.78 13.74
C ARG A 114 -37.55 -20.44 13.33
N LEU A 115 -38.64 -20.51 12.56
CA LEU A 115 -39.31 -19.32 11.99
C LEU A 115 -40.40 -18.74 12.89
N GLU A 116 -41.03 -19.62 13.67
CA GLU A 116 -42.15 -19.30 14.56
C GLU A 116 -41.78 -19.75 15.97
N ASN A 117 -42.04 -18.90 16.96
CA ASN A 117 -41.75 -19.16 18.37
C ASN A 117 -42.34 -20.49 18.86
N SER A 118 -43.49 -20.91 18.34
CA SER A 118 -44.14 -22.19 18.66
C SER A 118 -43.34 -23.46 18.27
N GLN A 119 -42.28 -23.31 17.47
CA GLN A 119 -41.39 -24.40 17.04
C GLN A 119 -40.10 -24.48 17.87
N CYS A 120 -39.83 -23.49 18.72
CA CYS A 120 -38.67 -23.43 19.60
C CYS A 120 -39.01 -23.94 21.00
N ARG A 121 -37.99 -24.28 21.77
CA ARG A 121 -38.10 -24.69 23.17
C ARG A 121 -38.87 -23.62 23.97
N ASN A 122 -39.73 -24.06 24.87
CA ASN A 122 -40.58 -23.20 25.71
C ASN A 122 -41.46 -22.19 24.95
N PHE A 123 -41.67 -22.40 23.64
CA PHE A 123 -42.38 -21.48 22.74
C PHE A 123 -41.69 -20.11 22.58
N ASP A 124 -40.36 -20.04 22.71
CA ASP A 124 -39.56 -18.82 22.48
C ASP A 124 -38.23 -19.15 21.80
N CYS A 125 -38.00 -18.60 20.60
CA CYS A 125 -36.75 -18.79 19.89
C CYS A 125 -35.60 -17.93 20.42
N ASN A 126 -35.88 -16.82 21.12
CA ASN A 126 -34.82 -15.98 21.68
C ASN A 126 -34.04 -16.73 22.76
N THR A 127 -34.73 -17.51 23.61
CA THR A 127 -34.12 -18.33 24.67
C THR A 127 -33.86 -19.80 24.28
N ASP A 128 -34.04 -20.17 23.02
CA ASP A 128 -33.63 -21.48 22.50
C ASP A 128 -32.14 -21.49 22.10
N PHE A 129 -31.28 -21.68 23.10
CA PHE A 129 -29.82 -21.69 22.97
C PHE A 129 -29.27 -22.89 22.16
N GLU A 130 -30.10 -23.84 21.71
CA GLU A 130 -29.67 -24.88 20.77
C GLU A 130 -29.16 -24.25 19.47
N TYR A 131 -29.86 -23.22 18.98
CA TYR A 131 -29.56 -22.58 17.71
C TYR A 131 -28.67 -21.35 17.90
N GLY A 132 -27.82 -21.09 16.91
CA GLY A 132 -27.11 -19.82 16.81
C GLY A 132 -28.08 -18.68 16.52
N MET A 133 -27.74 -17.49 17.04
CA MET A 133 -28.52 -16.28 16.88
C MET A 133 -27.60 -15.05 17.02
N ASN A 134 -27.58 -14.17 16.02
CA ASN A 134 -26.90 -12.88 16.14
C ASN A 134 -27.96 -11.81 16.39
N GLU A 135 -28.77 -11.52 15.38
CA GLU A 135 -29.97 -10.69 15.52
C GLU A 135 -31.12 -11.50 16.14
N ASN A 136 -32.00 -10.85 16.91
CA ASN A 136 -33.07 -11.52 17.65
C ASN A 136 -34.36 -11.73 16.83
N PHE A 137 -35.29 -12.50 17.39
CA PHE A 137 -36.57 -12.82 16.74
C PHE A 137 -37.36 -11.56 16.36
N GLU A 138 -37.49 -10.59 17.26
CA GLU A 138 -38.27 -9.36 17.04
C GLU A 138 -37.71 -8.52 15.88
N TYR A 139 -36.40 -8.36 15.81
CA TYR A 139 -35.71 -7.67 14.71
C TYR A 139 -36.02 -8.33 13.37
N TYR A 140 -35.89 -9.66 13.30
CA TYR A 140 -36.23 -10.40 12.09
C TYR A 140 -37.73 -10.38 11.76
N GLN A 141 -38.63 -10.47 12.74
CA GLN A 141 -40.08 -10.37 12.47
C GLN A 141 -40.45 -8.96 11.96
N ASN A 142 -39.78 -7.90 12.44
CA ASN A 142 -39.93 -6.56 11.86
C ASN A 142 -39.52 -6.59 10.39
N CYS A 143 -38.26 -6.93 10.07
CA CYS A 143 -37.78 -7.04 8.70
C CYS A 143 -38.64 -7.98 7.81
N ARG A 144 -39.21 -9.04 8.40
CA ARG A 144 -40.03 -10.04 7.70
C ARG A 144 -41.33 -9.49 7.14
N TYR A 145 -41.94 -8.52 7.82
CA TYR A 145 -43.23 -7.93 7.46
C TYR A 145 -43.17 -6.42 7.17
N ARG A 146 -42.04 -5.75 7.44
CA ARG A 146 -41.77 -4.36 7.04
C ARG A 146 -41.74 -4.25 5.53
N LEU A 147 -42.49 -3.27 5.00
CA LEU A 147 -42.45 -2.96 3.59
C LEU A 147 -41.05 -2.49 3.21
N ARG A 148 -40.46 -3.07 2.16
CA ARG A 148 -39.13 -2.66 1.68
C ARG A 148 -39.12 -1.20 1.26
N ASN A 149 -37.99 -0.54 1.39
CA ASN A 149 -37.80 0.78 0.81
C ASN A 149 -37.81 0.65 -0.73
N ARG A 150 -38.73 1.38 -1.36
CA ARG A 150 -38.96 1.41 -2.82
C ARG A 150 -38.16 2.52 -3.54
N GLY A 151 -37.22 3.16 -2.86
CA GLY A 151 -36.16 3.97 -3.46
C GLY A 151 -34.85 3.20 -3.65
N LEU A 152 -34.60 2.13 -2.87
CA LEU A 152 -33.33 1.38 -2.94
C LEU A 152 -33.15 0.69 -4.29
N PHE A 153 -31.95 0.78 -4.88
CA PHE A 153 -31.62 0.24 -6.21
C PHE A 153 -31.93 -1.27 -6.35
N ILE A 154 -32.46 -1.67 -7.51
CA ILE A 154 -32.80 -3.08 -7.82
C ILE A 154 -32.22 -3.59 -9.14
N ALA A 155 -31.41 -2.81 -9.87
CA ALA A 155 -31.03 -3.10 -11.25
C ALA A 155 -32.27 -3.44 -12.11
N ASP A 156 -32.20 -4.46 -12.96
CA ASP A 156 -33.27 -4.99 -13.79
C ASP A 156 -34.30 -5.87 -13.03
N GLN A 157 -34.03 -6.22 -11.76
CA GLN A 157 -34.73 -7.29 -11.06
C GLN A 157 -36.22 -7.00 -10.84
N ASN A 158 -37.08 -7.73 -11.55
CA ASN A 158 -38.52 -7.66 -11.33
C ASN A 158 -38.93 -8.32 -10.00
N LEU A 159 -39.06 -7.49 -8.95
CA LEU A 159 -39.59 -7.91 -7.65
C LEU A 159 -41.13 -8.03 -7.64
N GLY A 160 -41.84 -7.39 -8.57
CA GLY A 160 -43.29 -7.50 -8.71
C GLY A 160 -44.11 -7.12 -7.45
N GLY A 161 -45.42 -7.34 -7.49
CA GLY A 161 -46.32 -6.90 -6.41
C GLY A 161 -46.21 -7.69 -5.10
N ASN A 162 -45.77 -8.95 -5.16
CA ASN A 162 -45.79 -9.86 -4.00
C ASN A 162 -44.49 -9.86 -3.19
N ARG A 163 -43.35 -9.43 -3.75
CA ARG A 163 -42.03 -9.37 -3.07
C ARG A 163 -41.82 -8.00 -2.42
N LYS A 164 -42.79 -7.60 -1.58
CA LYS A 164 -42.94 -6.23 -1.04
C LYS A 164 -42.25 -5.98 0.30
N TYR A 165 -41.59 -6.98 0.89
CA TYR A 165 -41.03 -6.91 2.25
C TYR A 165 -39.52 -6.64 2.23
N ALA A 166 -38.96 -6.12 3.33
CA ALA A 166 -37.52 -5.79 3.46
C ALA A 166 -36.56 -7.00 3.36
N ARG A 167 -37.09 -8.23 3.33
CA ARG A 167 -36.30 -9.42 2.96
C ARG A 167 -36.10 -9.57 1.45
N ASN A 168 -36.89 -8.89 0.63
CA ASN A 168 -36.84 -8.93 -0.82
C ASN A 168 -35.95 -7.79 -1.34
N THR A 169 -34.67 -8.08 -1.57
CA THR A 169 -33.68 -7.13 -2.09
C THR A 169 -33.23 -7.51 -3.50
N ARG A 170 -32.29 -6.77 -4.08
CA ARG A 170 -31.66 -7.11 -5.37
C ARG A 170 -30.90 -8.44 -5.31
N GLN A 171 -30.11 -8.67 -4.24
CA GLN A 171 -29.36 -9.93 -4.07
C GLN A 171 -30.18 -11.05 -3.43
N ASN A 172 -31.31 -10.72 -2.78
CA ASN A 172 -32.24 -11.70 -2.23
C ASN A 172 -33.67 -11.49 -2.77
N PRO A 173 -33.90 -11.60 -4.09
CA PRO A 173 -35.19 -11.26 -4.68
C PRO A 173 -36.32 -12.17 -4.19
N THR A 174 -36.01 -13.45 -3.93
CA THR A 174 -36.97 -14.43 -3.41
C THR A 174 -37.31 -14.26 -1.93
N GLY A 175 -36.54 -13.46 -1.17
CA GLY A 175 -36.72 -13.34 0.28
C GLY A 175 -36.36 -14.60 1.05
N ASN A 176 -35.35 -15.33 0.56
CA ASN A 176 -34.74 -16.47 1.22
C ASN A 176 -34.29 -16.09 2.63
N ARG A 177 -34.41 -17.02 3.57
CA ARG A 177 -34.04 -16.81 4.98
C ARG A 177 -32.67 -17.39 5.30
N TYR A 178 -31.91 -16.63 6.08
CA TYR A 178 -30.62 -17.00 6.65
C TYR A 178 -30.64 -16.51 8.12
N GLY A 179 -30.64 -17.44 9.08
CA GLY A 179 -30.84 -17.13 10.50
C GLY A 179 -31.96 -16.13 10.79
N TYR A 180 -31.60 -15.00 11.40
CA TYR A 180 -32.47 -13.84 11.68
C TYR A 180 -31.92 -12.53 11.07
N GLU A 181 -31.06 -12.64 10.06
CA GLU A 181 -30.56 -11.48 9.31
C GLU A 181 -31.69 -10.74 8.56
N CYS A 182 -31.56 -9.41 8.46
CA CYS A 182 -32.38 -8.58 7.57
C CYS A 182 -31.63 -8.28 6.25
N PRO A 183 -32.05 -8.83 5.09
CA PRO A 183 -31.39 -8.61 3.82
C PRO A 183 -31.27 -7.13 3.39
N GLU A 184 -32.26 -6.28 3.67
CA GLU A 184 -32.17 -4.83 3.36
C GLU A 184 -31.14 -4.09 4.23
N GLU A 185 -30.82 -4.60 5.43
CA GLU A 185 -29.77 -4.02 6.29
C GLU A 185 -28.36 -4.50 5.90
N ARG A 186 -28.27 -5.74 5.40
CA ARG A 186 -27.05 -6.26 4.78
C ARG A 186 -26.71 -5.49 3.50
N ASP A 187 -27.64 -5.43 2.55
CA ASP A 187 -27.40 -5.01 1.15
C ASP A 187 -27.23 -3.49 0.95
N TYR A 188 -27.68 -2.66 1.89
CA TYR A 188 -27.69 -1.21 1.72
C TYR A 188 -27.16 -0.49 2.96
N TYR A 189 -26.14 0.34 2.76
CA TYR A 189 -25.47 1.10 3.80
C TYR A 189 -25.20 2.54 3.34
N PRO A 190 -25.31 3.56 4.21
CA PRO A 190 -25.87 3.56 5.57
C PRO A 190 -27.32 3.07 5.62
N TYR A 191 -27.62 2.19 6.59
CA TYR A 191 -28.97 1.64 6.71
C TYR A 191 -29.90 2.67 7.35
N TRP A 192 -31.08 2.86 6.75
CA TRP A 192 -31.96 4.01 6.99
C TRP A 192 -32.96 3.81 8.15
N GLU A 193 -33.08 2.59 8.67
CA GLU A 193 -33.95 2.16 9.77
C GLU A 193 -33.06 1.69 10.96
N PRO A 194 -33.56 1.46 12.19
CA PRO A 194 -32.72 0.99 13.29
C PRO A 194 -32.01 -0.36 13.01
N SER A 195 -30.67 -0.37 13.10
CA SER A 195 -29.83 -1.58 13.10
C SER A 195 -29.28 -1.86 14.52
N PRO A 196 -29.11 -3.13 14.93
CA PRO A 196 -28.38 -3.48 16.15
C PRO A 196 -26.85 -3.41 15.98
N TRP A 197 -26.37 -3.26 14.74
CA TRP A 197 -24.95 -3.17 14.41
C TRP A 197 -24.42 -1.75 14.65
N LYS A 198 -23.24 -1.68 15.28
CA LYS A 198 -22.48 -0.46 15.59
C LYS A 198 -21.29 -0.38 14.66
N ASP A 199 -21.08 0.76 14.04
CA ASP A 199 -20.01 0.94 13.05
C ASP A 199 -18.66 1.15 13.74
N ILE A 200 -17.62 0.45 13.27
CA ILE A 200 -16.23 0.63 13.72
C ILE A 200 -15.50 1.54 12.73
N VAL A 201 -15.39 1.07 11.48
CA VAL A 201 -14.68 1.75 10.41
C VAL A 201 -15.36 1.50 9.05
N ILE A 202 -15.38 2.55 8.23
CA ILE A 202 -15.70 2.49 6.81
C ILE A 202 -14.41 2.74 6.03
N MET A 203 -14.02 1.81 5.16
CA MET A 203 -12.96 2.01 4.19
C MET A 203 -13.59 2.06 2.80
N THR A 204 -13.41 3.15 2.05
CA THR A 204 -14.07 3.38 0.73
C THR A 204 -13.06 3.79 -0.33
N ASN A 205 -13.32 3.54 -1.62
CA ASN A 205 -12.51 4.14 -2.69
C ASN A 205 -12.76 5.63 -2.92
N ASP A 206 -13.78 6.21 -2.27
CA ASP A 206 -14.09 7.64 -2.38
C ASP A 206 -14.19 8.25 -0.98
N ALA A 207 -13.03 8.51 -0.37
CA ALA A 207 -12.95 9.08 0.97
C ALA A 207 -13.55 10.51 1.07
N THR A 208 -13.91 11.17 -0.05
CA THR A 208 -14.71 12.42 0.00
C THR A 208 -16.07 12.22 0.65
N ARG A 209 -16.57 10.97 0.69
CA ARG A 209 -17.84 10.57 1.31
C ARG A 209 -17.74 10.31 2.80
N CYS A 210 -16.55 10.38 3.40
CA CYS A 210 -16.40 10.10 4.83
C CYS A 210 -17.28 10.96 5.76
N PRO A 211 -17.43 12.28 5.54
CA PRO A 211 -18.39 13.08 6.30
C PRO A 211 -19.82 12.52 6.22
N TYR A 212 -20.26 12.07 5.03
CA TYR A 212 -21.58 11.47 4.86
C TYR A 212 -21.74 10.15 5.65
N TYR A 213 -20.78 9.22 5.58
CA TYR A 213 -20.89 7.96 6.36
C TYR A 213 -20.85 8.23 7.87
N GLN A 214 -20.04 9.18 8.31
CA GLN A 214 -19.91 9.56 9.72
C GLN A 214 -21.16 10.25 10.26
N GLU A 215 -21.76 11.18 9.50
CA GLU A 215 -23.01 11.85 9.84
C GLU A 215 -24.22 10.91 9.78
N GLU A 216 -24.29 10.03 8.78
CA GLU A 216 -25.42 9.12 8.62
C GLU A 216 -25.37 7.92 9.57
N SER A 217 -24.20 7.48 10.06
CA SER A 217 -24.09 6.32 10.94
C SER A 217 -25.02 6.40 12.16
N GLN A 218 -25.68 5.28 12.49
CA GLN A 218 -26.53 5.20 13.69
C GLN A 218 -25.72 5.33 15.00
N ASN A 219 -24.38 5.28 14.94
CA ASN A 219 -23.52 5.63 16.07
C ASN A 219 -23.92 7.00 16.68
N VAL A 220 -24.16 7.98 15.80
CA VAL A 220 -24.45 9.39 16.18
C VAL A 220 -25.85 9.86 15.77
N LYS A 221 -26.46 9.31 14.70
CA LYS A 221 -27.75 9.76 14.16
C LYS A 221 -28.91 8.84 14.55
N SER A 222 -29.99 9.41 15.07
CA SER A 222 -31.21 8.65 15.39
C SER A 222 -31.88 8.04 14.15
N ARG A 223 -32.81 7.11 14.38
CA ARG A 223 -33.53 6.38 13.35
C ARG A 223 -35.01 6.29 13.67
N TRP A 224 -35.86 6.25 12.66
CA TRP A 224 -37.32 6.18 12.86
C TRP A 224 -37.88 4.86 12.32
N THR A 225 -38.84 4.27 13.04
CA THR A 225 -39.47 3.01 12.64
C THR A 225 -40.94 2.95 13.06
N CYS A 226 -41.71 2.07 12.42
CA CYS A 226 -43.10 1.84 12.75
C CYS A 226 -43.26 0.68 13.74
N VAL A 227 -43.53 1.01 15.01
CA VAL A 227 -43.70 0.03 16.08
C VAL A 227 -45.15 -0.43 16.16
N VAL A 228 -45.41 -1.67 15.74
CA VAL A 228 -46.70 -2.35 15.91
C VAL A 228 -46.80 -2.97 17.31
N PRO A 229 -47.94 -2.86 18.03
CA PRO A 229 -48.09 -3.42 19.38
C PRO A 229 -47.85 -4.94 19.46
N LYS A 230 -47.15 -5.39 20.50
CA LYS A 230 -46.76 -6.81 20.68
C LYS A 230 -47.93 -7.80 20.61
N ASN A 231 -49.08 -7.44 21.19
CA ASN A 231 -50.29 -8.27 21.15
C ASN A 231 -50.85 -8.49 19.72
N VAL A 232 -50.51 -7.62 18.77
CA VAL A 232 -50.82 -7.82 17.34
C VAL A 232 -49.75 -8.70 16.69
N THR A 233 -48.47 -8.39 16.92
CA THR A 233 -47.35 -9.09 16.28
C THR A 233 -47.25 -10.56 16.70
N GLU A 234 -47.54 -10.88 17.96
CA GLU A 234 -47.48 -12.25 18.50
C GLU A 234 -48.70 -13.10 18.08
N LYS A 235 -49.91 -12.49 18.03
CA LYS A 235 -51.17 -13.23 17.81
C LYS A 235 -51.56 -13.36 16.33
N TYR A 236 -51.07 -12.45 15.47
CA TYR A 236 -51.51 -12.34 14.08
C TYR A 236 -50.34 -12.20 13.10
N THR A 237 -49.21 -12.85 13.39
CA THR A 237 -48.05 -13.01 12.50
C THR A 237 -48.47 -13.26 11.04
N GLY A 238 -47.93 -12.48 10.11
CA GLY A 238 -48.20 -12.62 8.68
C GLY A 238 -49.58 -12.16 8.19
N ARG A 239 -50.41 -11.51 9.03
CA ARG A 239 -51.73 -10.97 8.64
C ARG A 239 -51.77 -9.45 8.44
N PHE A 240 -50.63 -8.79 8.58
CA PHE A 240 -50.48 -7.34 8.42
C PHE A 240 -49.12 -7.02 7.78
N ASP A 241 -49.02 -5.86 7.14
CA ASP A 241 -47.76 -5.28 6.69
C ASP A 241 -47.33 -4.22 7.70
N ILE A 242 -46.02 -4.11 8.00
CA ILE A 242 -45.48 -3.03 8.83
C ILE A 242 -45.09 -1.87 7.89
N PRO A 243 -45.69 -0.68 8.02
CA PRO A 243 -45.32 0.47 7.21
C PRO A 243 -43.88 0.93 7.43
N ASN A 244 -43.29 1.52 6.39
CA ASN A 244 -41.92 2.01 6.38
C ASN A 244 -41.80 3.55 6.37
N ASN A 245 -42.95 4.24 6.49
CA ASN A 245 -43.04 5.70 6.50
C ASN A 245 -44.05 6.15 7.57
N LYS A 246 -43.92 7.41 7.99
CA LYS A 246 -44.72 8.01 9.06
C LYS A 246 -46.23 7.99 8.79
N ALA A 247 -46.65 8.44 7.60
CA ALA A 247 -48.07 8.63 7.29
C ALA A 247 -48.85 7.30 7.33
N ASP A 248 -48.31 6.26 6.70
CA ASP A 248 -48.93 4.93 6.71
C ASP A 248 -48.87 4.29 8.12
N CYS A 249 -47.83 4.58 8.90
CA CYS A 249 -47.72 4.10 10.28
C CYS A 249 -48.78 4.72 11.20
N GLU A 250 -48.99 6.03 11.13
CA GLU A 250 -50.01 6.75 11.91
C GLU A 250 -51.44 6.36 11.46
N ALA A 251 -51.61 5.98 10.19
CA ALA A 251 -52.83 5.42 9.63
C ALA A 251 -53.07 3.94 9.98
N PHE A 252 -52.06 3.19 10.43
CA PHE A 252 -52.15 1.74 10.70
C PHE A 252 -53.23 1.40 11.73
N ARG A 253 -54.14 0.49 11.39
CA ARG A 253 -55.14 -0.10 12.31
C ARG A 253 -55.18 -1.61 12.11
N TYR A 254 -55.17 -2.36 13.22
CA TYR A 254 -55.38 -3.81 13.19
C TYR A 254 -56.46 -4.27 14.21
N PRO A 255 -57.51 -5.00 13.79
CA PRO A 255 -57.83 -5.40 12.41
C PRO A 255 -58.06 -4.21 11.48
N LYS A 256 -57.82 -4.41 10.17
CA LYS A 256 -57.98 -3.36 9.17
C LYS A 256 -59.44 -2.88 9.15
N ASN A 257 -59.64 -1.56 9.11
CA ASN A 257 -60.94 -0.87 9.17
C ASN A 257 -61.66 -0.90 10.53
N ASP A 258 -61.06 -1.40 11.61
CA ASP A 258 -61.59 -1.20 12.96
C ASP A 258 -61.13 0.17 13.51
N ALA A 259 -62.09 1.03 13.84
CA ALA A 259 -61.82 2.35 14.44
C ALA A 259 -61.19 2.26 15.84
N ASN A 260 -61.48 1.17 16.57
CA ASN A 260 -60.90 0.83 17.87
C ASN A 260 -59.74 -0.18 17.74
N GLY A 261 -59.34 -0.53 16.51
CA GLY A 261 -58.23 -1.42 16.23
C GLY A 261 -56.91 -0.89 16.79
N ALA A 262 -56.00 -1.82 17.11
CA ALA A 262 -54.67 -1.50 17.60
C ALA A 262 -53.93 -0.60 16.60
N LYS A 263 -53.33 0.47 17.12
CA LYS A 263 -52.59 1.48 16.35
C LYS A 263 -51.09 1.20 16.45
N ALA A 264 -50.36 1.44 15.36
CA ALA A 264 -48.90 1.50 15.43
C ALA A 264 -48.44 2.88 15.90
N SER A 265 -47.18 2.98 16.32
CA SER A 265 -46.52 4.23 16.69
C SER A 265 -45.34 4.48 15.75
N TRP A 266 -45.26 5.68 15.16
CA TRP A 266 -44.06 6.12 14.48
C TRP A 266 -43.09 6.63 15.54
N THR A 267 -42.04 5.87 15.80
CA THR A 267 -41.20 6.02 16.99
C THR A 267 -39.76 6.31 16.58
N GLU A 268 -39.15 7.29 17.24
CA GLU A 268 -37.71 7.54 17.17
C GLU A 268 -36.97 6.56 18.08
N ILE A 269 -36.01 5.86 17.49
CA ILE A 269 -34.98 5.10 18.19
C ILE A 269 -33.74 5.99 18.24
N PRO A 270 -33.18 6.28 19.42
CA PRO A 270 -31.95 7.07 19.55
C PRO A 270 -30.79 6.47 18.75
N SER A 271 -29.78 7.30 18.52
CA SER A 271 -28.46 6.82 18.12
C SER A 271 -27.86 5.92 19.19
N HIS A 272 -26.83 5.14 18.84
CA HIS A 272 -26.14 4.26 19.79
C HIS A 272 -25.40 5.04 20.89
N GLY A 273 -25.22 6.36 20.74
CA GLY A 273 -24.57 7.22 21.74
C GLY A 273 -23.07 6.97 21.86
N ILE A 274 -22.43 6.59 20.75
CA ILE A 274 -21.00 6.32 20.64
C ILE A 274 -20.39 7.24 19.56
N PRO A 275 -19.07 7.43 19.51
CA PRO A 275 -18.44 8.24 18.47
C PRO A 275 -18.83 7.81 17.05
N ALA A 276 -18.83 8.76 16.12
CA ALA A 276 -18.92 8.44 14.71
C ALA A 276 -17.83 7.44 14.33
N PRO A 277 -18.09 6.51 13.39
CA PRO A 277 -17.09 5.52 12.99
C PRO A 277 -15.86 6.20 12.38
N ASP A 278 -14.73 5.51 12.45
CA ASP A 278 -13.57 5.86 11.65
C ASP A 278 -13.96 5.77 10.16
N CYS A 279 -13.40 6.65 9.33
CA CYS A 279 -13.62 6.58 7.90
C CYS A 279 -12.39 7.04 7.13
N ARG A 280 -11.97 6.18 6.20
CA ARG A 280 -10.72 6.31 5.45
C ARG A 280 -10.82 5.62 4.09
N GLU A 281 -9.75 5.65 3.32
CA GLU A 281 -9.64 5.03 2.02
C GLU A 281 -9.40 3.53 2.14
N THR A 282 -9.73 2.75 1.12
CA THR A 282 -9.37 1.33 1.09
C THR A 282 -7.91 1.15 0.76
N GLN A 283 -7.21 0.30 1.51
CA GLN A 283 -5.90 -0.21 1.11
C GLN A 283 -6.00 -0.96 -0.24
N PHE A 284 -4.96 -0.80 -1.07
CA PHE A 284 -4.84 -1.58 -2.31
C PHE A 284 -4.87 -3.08 -2.02
N SER A 285 -5.63 -3.83 -2.82
CA SER A 285 -5.67 -5.28 -2.75
C SER A 285 -5.79 -5.90 -4.13
N ARG A 286 -5.07 -7.01 -4.36
CA ARG A 286 -4.96 -7.65 -5.68
C ARG A 286 -6.05 -8.68 -5.93
N ASP A 287 -6.72 -8.56 -7.09
CA ASP A 287 -7.71 -9.52 -7.57
C ASP A 287 -7.22 -10.97 -7.56
N ASN A 288 -8.02 -11.87 -7.02
CA ASN A 288 -7.86 -13.33 -6.98
C ASN A 288 -6.55 -13.84 -6.34
N HIS A 289 -5.87 -13.01 -5.52
CA HIS A 289 -4.64 -13.38 -4.80
C HIS A 289 -4.81 -13.23 -3.29
N LEU A 290 -5.94 -13.75 -2.76
CA LEU A 290 -6.39 -13.55 -1.37
C LEU A 290 -6.42 -12.07 -0.94
N GLY A 291 -6.54 -11.12 -1.88
CA GLY A 291 -6.58 -9.69 -1.55
C GLY A 291 -5.28 -9.17 -0.94
N ASN A 292 -4.15 -9.87 -1.14
CA ASN A 292 -2.85 -9.42 -0.68
C ASN A 292 -2.62 -7.96 -1.07
N GLY A 293 -2.24 -7.15 -0.09
CA GLY A 293 -1.88 -5.76 -0.27
C GLY A 293 -0.44 -5.59 -0.78
N ILE A 294 0.04 -4.35 -0.73
CA ILE A 294 1.40 -3.98 -1.13
C ILE A 294 2.41 -4.79 -0.29
N GLY A 295 3.45 -5.32 -0.93
CA GLY A 295 4.46 -6.19 -0.28
C GLY A 295 3.94 -7.60 0.07
N GLY A 296 2.80 -8.02 -0.48
CA GLY A 296 2.25 -9.36 -0.29
C GLY A 296 1.67 -9.61 1.11
N GLN A 297 1.44 -8.55 1.89
CA GLN A 297 0.92 -8.64 3.25
C GLN A 297 -0.63 -8.77 3.26
N PRO A 298 -1.22 -9.39 4.30
CA PRO A 298 -2.66 -9.33 4.56
C PRO A 298 -3.10 -7.90 4.86
N LEU A 299 -4.40 -7.63 4.68
CA LEU A 299 -5.01 -6.33 5.02
C LEU A 299 -5.39 -6.29 6.50
N VAL A 300 -5.04 -5.19 7.16
CA VAL A 300 -5.19 -5.06 8.63
C VAL A 300 -5.76 -3.69 9.03
N TYR A 301 -6.68 -3.70 9.98
CA TYR A 301 -7.16 -2.52 10.71
C TYR A 301 -6.98 -2.71 12.22
N ASN A 302 -6.19 -1.85 12.86
CA ASN A 302 -5.99 -1.90 14.30
C ASN A 302 -7.14 -1.19 15.03
N TRP A 303 -8.06 -1.97 15.62
CA TRP A 303 -9.18 -1.42 16.39
C TRP A 303 -8.84 -1.36 17.88
N THR A 304 -8.79 -0.16 18.45
CA THR A 304 -8.79 0.02 19.91
C THR A 304 -10.19 -0.20 20.46
N ILE A 305 -10.36 -1.27 21.25
CA ILE A 305 -11.67 -1.66 21.77
C ILE A 305 -12.17 -0.58 22.76
N PRO A 306 -13.37 0.01 22.57
CA PRO A 306 -13.83 1.13 23.41
C PRO A 306 -13.91 0.77 24.90
N ASN A 307 -13.46 1.65 25.79
CA ASN A 307 -13.51 1.46 27.25
C ASN A 307 -14.94 1.25 27.81
N SER A 308 -15.95 1.76 27.10
CA SER A 308 -17.37 1.53 27.43
C SER A 308 -17.89 0.15 27.02
N LEU A 309 -17.17 -0.58 26.17
CA LEU A 309 -17.58 -1.90 25.67
C LEU A 309 -17.21 -3.00 26.66
N ASN A 310 -18.19 -3.50 27.39
CA ASN A 310 -18.00 -4.57 28.38
C ASN A 310 -19.18 -5.55 28.26
N HIS A 311 -18.93 -6.73 27.68
CA HIS A 311 -19.96 -7.74 27.41
C HIS A 311 -19.33 -9.11 27.11
N GLU A 312 -19.83 -10.20 27.70
CA GLU A 312 -19.27 -11.56 27.47
C GLU A 312 -19.68 -12.18 26.12
N GLN A 313 -20.64 -11.56 25.42
CA GLN A 313 -21.16 -12.00 24.13
C GLN A 313 -21.18 -10.84 23.12
N CYS A 314 -20.12 -10.71 22.34
CA CYS A 314 -19.98 -9.80 21.21
C CYS A 314 -19.73 -10.58 19.92
N ILE A 315 -20.09 -10.00 18.78
CA ILE A 315 -19.76 -10.51 17.44
C ILE A 315 -19.34 -9.35 16.55
N MET A 316 -18.41 -9.61 15.63
CA MET A 316 -17.97 -8.69 14.60
C MET A 316 -18.52 -9.12 13.25
N ARG A 317 -18.91 -8.16 12.42
CA ARG A 317 -19.30 -8.35 11.01
C ARG A 317 -18.41 -7.48 10.13
N MET A 318 -17.97 -8.05 9.02
CA MET A 318 -17.35 -7.32 7.93
C MET A 318 -18.24 -7.44 6.70
N ARG A 319 -18.65 -6.31 6.13
CA ARG A 319 -19.30 -6.25 4.81
C ARG A 319 -18.28 -5.79 3.77
N TYR A 320 -18.34 -6.42 2.61
CA TYR A 320 -17.57 -6.04 1.43
C TYR A 320 -18.55 -5.72 0.31
N ASN A 321 -18.74 -4.44 0.04
CA ASN A 321 -19.52 -3.96 -1.09
C ASN A 321 -18.57 -3.78 -2.28
N ILE A 322 -18.87 -4.41 -3.41
CA ILE A 322 -18.24 -4.10 -4.69
C ILE A 322 -19.27 -3.53 -5.66
N SER A 323 -18.82 -2.68 -6.58
CA SER A 323 -19.59 -2.26 -7.75
C SER A 323 -18.71 -1.92 -8.96
N THR A 324 -19.32 -1.96 -10.14
CA THR A 324 -18.72 -1.55 -11.41
C THR A 324 -18.84 -0.04 -11.63
N GLY A 325 -17.88 0.57 -12.33
CA GLY A 325 -17.99 1.97 -12.77
C GLY A 325 -19.05 2.22 -13.85
N ASP A 326 -19.63 1.17 -14.44
CA ASP A 326 -20.56 1.23 -15.56
C ASP A 326 -21.88 1.99 -15.27
N TYR A 327 -22.23 2.20 -13.99
CA TYR A 327 -23.43 2.94 -13.60
C TYR A 327 -23.22 3.83 -12.37
N ASP A 328 -24.00 4.90 -12.26
CA ASP A 328 -23.99 5.82 -11.12
C ASP A 328 -24.65 5.16 -9.90
N GLY A 329 -23.90 4.33 -9.18
CA GLY A 329 -24.39 3.59 -8.01
C GLY A 329 -24.91 4.45 -6.85
N TRP A 330 -24.68 5.77 -6.88
CA TRP A 330 -25.09 6.68 -5.81
C TRP A 330 -26.41 7.39 -6.10
N ASN A 331 -26.58 7.93 -7.32
CA ASN A 331 -27.81 8.64 -7.70
C ASN A 331 -28.85 7.72 -8.36
N THR A 332 -28.54 6.44 -8.57
CA THR A 332 -29.48 5.47 -9.15
C THR A 332 -30.38 4.85 -8.07
N SER A 333 -31.69 5.09 -8.19
CA SER A 333 -32.74 4.61 -7.29
C SER A 333 -33.71 3.69 -8.04
N SER A 334 -34.51 2.88 -7.35
CA SER A 334 -35.55 2.07 -8.01
C SER A 334 -36.72 2.89 -8.59
N ALA A 335 -36.87 4.16 -8.19
CA ALA A 335 -37.78 5.10 -8.86
C ALA A 335 -37.18 5.70 -10.14
N ASN A 336 -35.85 5.61 -10.29
CA ASN A 336 -35.07 6.33 -11.29
C ASN A 336 -34.37 5.39 -12.29
N ILE A 337 -34.69 4.09 -12.35
CA ILE A 337 -34.03 3.14 -13.26
C ILE A 337 -34.16 3.57 -14.73
N ALA A 338 -35.30 4.15 -15.14
CA ALA A 338 -35.44 4.71 -16.48
C ALA A 338 -34.46 5.88 -16.75
N SER A 339 -34.23 6.77 -15.77
CA SER A 339 -33.19 7.81 -15.88
C SER A 339 -31.77 7.33 -15.57
N ALA A 340 -31.62 6.09 -15.09
CA ALA A 340 -30.32 5.43 -14.99
C ALA A 340 -29.88 4.94 -16.37
N ASN A 341 -30.79 4.40 -17.19
CA ASN A 341 -30.54 4.20 -18.63
C ASN A 341 -30.16 5.53 -19.29
N GLU A 342 -30.83 6.63 -18.93
CA GLU A 342 -30.56 7.97 -19.45
C GLU A 342 -29.16 8.53 -19.09
N LYS A 343 -28.50 7.96 -18.07
CA LYS A 343 -27.08 8.20 -17.76
C LYS A 343 -26.15 7.12 -18.34
N PHE A 344 -26.61 5.87 -18.43
CA PHE A 344 -25.83 4.73 -18.89
C PHE A 344 -25.28 4.96 -20.30
N TYR A 345 -26.13 5.38 -21.25
CA TYR A 345 -25.65 5.68 -22.60
C TYR A 345 -24.63 6.83 -22.64
N LYS A 346 -24.80 7.85 -21.78
CA LYS A 346 -23.88 8.99 -21.68
C LYS A 346 -22.52 8.57 -21.12
N ASN A 347 -22.50 7.69 -20.12
CA ASN A 347 -21.27 7.09 -19.57
C ASN A 347 -20.54 6.25 -20.62
N LEU A 348 -21.27 5.62 -21.55
CA LEU A 348 -20.73 4.87 -22.68
C LEU A 348 -20.33 5.76 -23.88
N GLY A 349 -20.39 7.09 -23.74
CA GLY A 349 -19.96 8.05 -24.76
C GLY A 349 -21.01 8.39 -25.83
N PHE A 350 -22.28 7.96 -25.67
CA PHE A 350 -23.35 8.32 -26.60
C PHE A 350 -23.99 9.67 -26.23
N SER A 351 -24.34 10.45 -27.25
CA SER A 351 -25.03 11.74 -27.07
C SER A 351 -26.53 11.61 -26.83
N GLU A 352 -27.16 10.55 -27.36
CA GLU A 352 -28.62 10.32 -27.38
C GLU A 352 -28.94 8.85 -27.07
N GLU A 353 -30.08 8.59 -26.42
CA GLU A 353 -30.49 7.24 -25.99
C GLU A 353 -30.74 6.30 -27.17
N ASP A 354 -31.50 6.78 -28.16
CA ASP A 354 -31.88 6.00 -29.35
C ASP A 354 -30.63 5.46 -30.08
N ALA A 355 -29.56 6.25 -30.17
CA ALA A 355 -28.30 5.87 -30.83
C ALA A 355 -27.54 4.74 -30.09
N ALA A 356 -27.70 4.66 -28.78
CA ALA A 356 -27.17 3.56 -27.97
C ALA A 356 -28.08 2.32 -28.07
N SER A 357 -29.39 2.51 -27.94
CA SER A 357 -30.40 1.44 -28.03
C SER A 357 -30.43 0.75 -29.39
N ASP A 358 -30.35 1.50 -30.49
CA ASP A 358 -30.28 0.95 -31.86
C ASP A 358 -29.07 0.01 -32.06
N ARG A 359 -27.99 0.26 -31.31
CA ARG A 359 -26.76 -0.55 -31.28
C ARG A 359 -26.72 -1.58 -30.16
N GLY A 360 -27.75 -1.69 -29.32
CA GLY A 360 -27.84 -2.66 -28.23
C GLY A 360 -27.07 -2.28 -26.95
N PHE A 361 -26.61 -1.03 -26.81
CA PHE A 361 -25.95 -0.53 -25.59
C PHE A 361 -27.01 -0.16 -24.53
N VAL A 362 -27.67 -1.17 -23.98
CA VAL A 362 -28.76 -1.06 -22.99
C VAL A 362 -28.38 -1.76 -21.67
N PHE A 363 -28.94 -1.28 -20.56
CA PHE A 363 -28.70 -1.83 -19.22
C PHE A 363 -29.64 -3.02 -18.94
N GLU A 364 -29.30 -4.18 -19.48
CA GLU A 364 -30.03 -5.44 -19.25
C GLU A 364 -29.09 -6.65 -19.18
N ASP A 365 -29.62 -7.82 -18.82
CA ASP A 365 -28.86 -9.08 -18.80
C ASP A 365 -28.58 -9.59 -20.23
N ASN A 366 -27.30 -9.78 -20.54
CA ASN A 366 -26.74 -10.27 -21.82
C ASN A 366 -27.23 -9.54 -23.09
N PRO A 367 -26.98 -8.22 -23.22
CA PRO A 367 -27.40 -7.44 -24.38
C PRO A 367 -26.66 -7.86 -25.66
N GLN A 368 -27.36 -7.79 -26.79
CA GLN A 368 -26.86 -8.08 -28.14
C GLN A 368 -26.39 -6.78 -28.82
N ILE A 369 -25.07 -6.63 -29.01
CA ILE A 369 -24.45 -5.37 -29.44
C ILE A 369 -24.04 -5.39 -30.92
N LYS A 370 -24.39 -4.30 -31.63
CA LYS A 370 -23.94 -4.00 -32.99
C LYS A 370 -22.67 -3.15 -32.94
N LEU A 371 -21.53 -3.84 -33.01
CA LEU A 371 -20.22 -3.17 -33.14
C LEU A 371 -20.04 -2.52 -34.51
N PHE A 372 -20.56 -3.13 -35.57
CA PHE A 372 -20.38 -2.69 -36.96
C PHE A 372 -21.73 -2.47 -37.64
N ASN A 373 -21.96 -1.27 -38.20
CA ASN A 373 -23.24 -0.95 -38.84
C ASN A 373 -23.48 -1.75 -40.14
N ASP A 374 -22.40 -2.15 -40.83
CA ASP A 374 -22.46 -2.78 -42.15
C ASP A 374 -22.37 -4.32 -42.11
N LEU A 375 -22.22 -4.93 -40.93
CA LEU A 375 -22.13 -6.38 -40.77
C LEU A 375 -23.37 -6.90 -40.04
N GLY A 376 -24.12 -7.80 -40.71
CA GLY A 376 -25.36 -8.37 -40.18
C GLY A 376 -25.18 -9.43 -39.10
N PHE A 377 -24.36 -9.18 -38.08
CA PHE A 377 -24.25 -10.00 -36.88
C PHE A 377 -24.06 -9.14 -35.62
N GLU A 378 -24.58 -9.64 -34.51
CA GLU A 378 -24.52 -9.02 -33.18
C GLU A 378 -23.59 -9.86 -32.28
N LEU A 379 -23.01 -9.23 -31.25
CA LEU A 379 -22.28 -9.92 -30.19
C LEU A 379 -23.04 -9.85 -28.87
N GLU A 380 -23.25 -11.01 -28.25
CA GLU A 380 -23.78 -11.08 -26.89
C GLU A 380 -22.68 -10.71 -25.87
N LEU A 381 -22.94 -9.73 -25.01
CA LEU A 381 -22.10 -9.52 -23.83
C LEU A 381 -22.48 -10.53 -22.74
N ALA A 382 -21.49 -11.10 -22.05
CA ALA A 382 -21.73 -11.96 -20.88
C ALA A 382 -21.97 -11.11 -19.61
N VAL A 383 -22.98 -10.24 -19.65
CA VAL A 383 -23.32 -9.27 -18.59
C VAL A 383 -24.48 -9.76 -17.75
N ASN A 384 -24.34 -9.62 -16.43
CA ASN A 384 -25.44 -9.77 -15.48
C ASN A 384 -25.56 -8.50 -14.63
N THR A 385 -26.60 -7.69 -14.89
CA THR A 385 -26.83 -6.42 -14.20
C THR A 385 -27.18 -6.60 -12.72
N ALA A 386 -27.68 -7.78 -12.33
CA ALA A 386 -27.81 -8.17 -10.93
C ALA A 386 -26.47 -8.57 -10.25
N GLN A 387 -25.34 -8.59 -10.97
CA GLN A 387 -23.98 -8.72 -10.40
C GLN A 387 -23.18 -7.40 -10.37
N PHE A 388 -23.64 -6.33 -11.05
CA PHE A 388 -22.92 -5.04 -11.16
C PHE A 388 -22.68 -4.32 -9.83
N GLY A 389 -23.41 -4.69 -8.79
CA GLY A 389 -22.97 -4.49 -7.41
C GLY A 389 -23.15 -5.78 -6.61
N ARG A 390 -22.37 -6.00 -5.56
CA ARG A 390 -22.59 -7.10 -4.60
C ARG A 390 -22.09 -6.71 -3.21
N THR A 391 -22.91 -6.94 -2.19
CA THR A 391 -22.46 -7.08 -0.81
C THR A 391 -22.16 -8.54 -0.51
N PHE A 392 -20.95 -8.80 -0.04
CA PHE A 392 -20.53 -10.01 0.65
C PHE A 392 -20.34 -9.73 2.13
N GLN A 393 -20.32 -10.76 2.97
CA GLN A 393 -19.96 -10.58 4.38
C GLN A 393 -19.35 -11.84 5.00
N ASP A 394 -18.54 -11.63 6.02
CA ASP A 394 -18.23 -12.64 7.01
C ASP A 394 -18.49 -12.09 8.42
N ARG A 395 -18.71 -12.99 9.38
CA ARG A 395 -18.95 -12.65 10.79
C ARG A 395 -18.08 -13.54 11.67
N SER A 396 -17.47 -12.94 12.68
CA SER A 396 -16.64 -13.69 13.65
C SER A 396 -17.46 -14.73 14.40
N PHE A 397 -16.79 -15.68 15.05
CA PHE A 397 -17.36 -16.34 16.23
C PHE A 397 -17.62 -15.32 17.35
N ILE A 398 -18.40 -15.69 18.38
CA ILE A 398 -18.59 -14.80 19.52
C ILE A 398 -17.29 -14.61 20.31
N PHE A 399 -17.05 -13.40 20.80
CA PHE A 399 -15.96 -13.07 21.70
C PHE A 399 -16.47 -12.30 22.91
N ALA A 400 -15.76 -12.40 24.02
CA ALA A 400 -16.02 -11.60 25.22
C ALA A 400 -15.17 -10.32 25.20
N VAL A 401 -15.67 -9.24 25.79
CA VAL A 401 -14.90 -8.04 26.11
C VAL A 401 -15.08 -7.72 27.59
N ARG A 402 -13.97 -7.74 28.34
CA ARG A 402 -13.95 -7.47 29.79
C ARG A 402 -13.36 -6.10 30.13
N PRO A 403 -13.69 -5.53 31.30
CA PRO A 403 -13.10 -4.28 31.77
C PRO A 403 -11.57 -4.32 31.77
N GLN A 404 -10.96 -3.20 31.38
CA GLN A 404 -9.52 -3.00 31.48
C GLN A 404 -9.04 -3.23 32.93
N PRO A 405 -8.06 -4.11 33.19
CA PRO A 405 -7.53 -4.30 34.54
C PRO A 405 -6.83 -3.03 35.04
N SER A 406 -7.05 -2.68 36.31
CA SER A 406 -6.64 -1.38 36.87
C SER A 406 -5.14 -1.14 36.81
N GLU A 407 -4.35 -2.20 36.89
CA GLU A 407 -2.89 -2.22 36.77
C GLU A 407 -2.39 -1.86 35.36
N THR A 408 -3.24 -1.93 34.33
CA THR A 408 -2.91 -1.57 32.94
C THR A 408 -3.34 -0.15 32.55
N SER A 409 -3.90 0.61 33.49
CA SER A 409 -4.39 1.98 33.24
C SER A 409 -3.27 2.88 32.69
N GLY A 410 -3.55 3.56 31.58
CA GLY A 410 -2.59 4.43 30.89
C GLY A 410 -1.43 3.69 30.19
N LYS A 411 -1.58 2.38 29.91
CA LYS A 411 -0.62 1.57 29.15
C LYS A 411 -1.33 0.82 28.01
N ALA A 412 -0.60 0.60 26.91
CA ALA A 412 -1.14 -0.15 25.79
C ALA A 412 -1.26 -1.64 26.13
N ILE A 413 -2.32 -2.28 25.65
CA ILE A 413 -2.53 -3.71 25.76
C ILE A 413 -2.59 -4.29 24.35
N HIS A 414 -1.56 -5.03 23.98
CA HIS A 414 -1.38 -5.61 22.66
C HIS A 414 -1.95 -7.03 22.61
N ASN A 415 -2.92 -7.30 21.73
CA ASN A 415 -3.42 -8.67 21.54
C ASN A 415 -2.54 -9.43 20.53
N LEU A 416 -2.04 -10.60 20.94
CA LEU A 416 -1.32 -11.54 20.09
C LEU A 416 -2.12 -12.84 19.99
N ASN A 417 -2.65 -13.10 18.80
CA ASN A 417 -3.55 -14.21 18.47
C ASN A 417 -2.92 -15.15 17.42
N VAL A 418 -3.70 -16.13 16.95
CA VAL A 418 -3.36 -17.03 15.84
C VAL A 418 -4.49 -17.06 14.80
N ARG A 419 -4.16 -16.82 13.53
CA ARG A 419 -5.03 -17.03 12.36
C ARG A 419 -4.83 -18.42 11.76
N GLY A 420 -5.66 -18.79 10.80
CA GLY A 420 -5.44 -19.99 9.97
C GLY A 420 -6.06 -21.28 10.49
N LYS A 421 -5.92 -22.36 9.70
CA LYS A 421 -6.42 -23.71 10.03
C LYS A 421 -5.45 -24.81 9.59
N ARG A 422 -5.69 -26.06 10.04
CA ARG A 422 -4.79 -27.20 9.77
C ARG A 422 -4.86 -27.63 8.32
N GLY A 423 -3.70 -27.81 7.69
CA GLY A 423 -3.53 -28.39 6.36
C GLY A 423 -2.41 -27.68 5.60
N ASN A 424 -2.14 -28.11 4.37
CA ASN A 424 -1.38 -27.32 3.42
C ASN A 424 -2.25 -26.25 2.75
N ILE A 425 -1.65 -25.25 2.11
CA ILE A 425 -2.35 -24.13 1.47
C ILE A 425 -3.52 -24.57 0.57
N VAL A 426 -3.37 -25.65 -0.21
CA VAL A 426 -4.42 -26.16 -1.12
C VAL A 426 -5.58 -26.82 -0.38
N GLU A 427 -5.33 -27.41 0.79
CA GLU A 427 -6.34 -28.01 1.67
C GLU A 427 -7.14 -26.96 2.45
N VAL A 428 -6.46 -25.92 2.95
CA VAL A 428 -7.07 -24.90 3.81
C VAL A 428 -7.79 -23.80 3.02
N PHE A 429 -7.35 -23.54 1.78
CA PHE A 429 -7.90 -22.55 0.87
C PHE A 429 -9.45 -22.52 0.85
N PRO A 430 -10.12 -21.35 0.84
CA PRO A 430 -9.60 -19.98 0.83
C PRO A 430 -9.20 -19.44 2.21
N SER A 431 -9.17 -20.29 3.25
CA SER A 431 -8.43 -19.92 4.46
C SER A 431 -6.93 -20.01 4.23
N VAL A 432 -6.16 -19.42 5.14
CA VAL A 432 -4.70 -19.58 5.23
C VAL A 432 -4.32 -20.70 6.19
N GLU A 433 -3.05 -21.14 6.09
CA GLU A 433 -2.39 -22.02 7.07
C GLU A 433 -2.22 -21.28 8.41
N TYR A 434 -1.85 -22.00 9.48
CA TYR A 434 -1.68 -21.38 10.81
C TYR A 434 -0.54 -20.36 10.84
N ASP A 435 -0.83 -19.21 11.45
CA ASP A 435 0.17 -18.17 11.63
C ASP A 435 -0.17 -17.24 12.81
N PHE A 436 0.82 -16.54 13.34
CA PHE A 436 0.61 -15.53 14.39
C PHE A 436 0.01 -14.24 13.82
N VAL A 437 -0.88 -13.61 14.56
CA VAL A 437 -1.46 -12.31 14.19
C VAL A 437 -1.40 -11.34 15.37
N PRO A 438 -0.60 -10.25 15.29
CA PRO A 438 0.26 -9.88 14.16
C PRO A 438 1.57 -10.70 14.14
N ASN A 439 2.09 -11.01 12.95
CA ASN A 439 3.43 -11.61 12.80
C ASN A 439 4.55 -10.72 13.36
N ASN A 440 4.36 -9.40 13.22
CA ASN A 440 5.28 -8.36 13.67
C ASN A 440 4.56 -7.49 14.69
N LEU A 441 4.92 -7.64 15.97
CA LEU A 441 4.37 -6.81 17.05
C LEU A 441 5.42 -5.79 17.51
N GLU A 442 5.01 -4.55 17.67
CA GLU A 442 5.80 -3.47 18.28
C GLU A 442 5.13 -3.04 19.57
N ALA A 443 5.93 -2.92 20.64
CA ALA A 443 5.44 -2.57 21.97
C ALA A 443 6.53 -1.82 22.76
N ALA A 444 6.11 -1.16 23.85
CA ALA A 444 7.04 -0.48 24.74
C ALA A 444 7.34 -1.26 26.02
N ASN A 445 8.46 -0.93 26.64
CA ASN A 445 8.78 -1.38 27.98
C ASN A 445 7.74 -0.81 28.97
N GLY A 446 7.06 -1.69 29.70
CA GLY A 446 5.97 -1.35 30.58
C GLY A 446 4.57 -1.35 29.96
N ASP A 447 4.44 -1.59 28.65
CA ASP A 447 3.19 -2.01 28.04
C ASP A 447 2.79 -3.42 28.50
N TYR A 448 1.63 -3.87 28.06
CA TYR A 448 1.10 -5.19 28.34
C TYR A 448 0.83 -5.96 27.05
N VAL A 449 1.05 -7.28 27.09
CA VAL A 449 0.64 -8.20 26.02
C VAL A 449 -0.42 -9.16 26.55
N HIS A 450 -1.40 -9.47 25.71
CA HIS A 450 -2.41 -10.49 25.95
C HIS A 450 -2.25 -11.58 24.89
N ILE A 451 -1.70 -12.72 25.32
CA ILE A 451 -1.38 -13.85 24.44
C ILE A 451 -2.45 -14.93 24.62
N GLN A 452 -3.15 -15.25 23.53
CA GLN A 452 -4.22 -16.24 23.52
C GLN A 452 -4.40 -16.85 22.12
N TRP A 453 -5.06 -17.99 22.02
CA TRP A 453 -5.53 -18.52 20.74
C TRP A 453 -6.58 -19.60 20.95
N THR A 454 -7.21 -20.01 19.85
CA THR A 454 -8.03 -21.20 19.81
C THR A 454 -7.61 -22.07 18.63
N GLY A 455 -7.40 -23.36 18.86
CA GLY A 455 -7.19 -24.37 17.83
C GLY A 455 -8.50 -25.02 17.42
N SER A 456 -8.46 -26.29 17.03
CA SER A 456 -9.68 -27.08 16.80
C SER A 456 -9.40 -28.57 17.03
N ASN A 457 -10.46 -29.35 17.25
CA ASN A 457 -10.42 -30.82 17.31
C ASN A 457 -11.10 -31.48 16.08
N THR A 458 -11.65 -30.67 15.18
CA THR A 458 -12.55 -31.11 14.10
C THR A 458 -12.07 -30.68 12.71
N ASN A 459 -10.77 -30.41 12.52
CA ASN A 459 -10.27 -30.17 11.17
C ASN A 459 -10.52 -31.39 10.26
N ASN A 460 -10.46 -31.17 8.96
CA ASN A 460 -10.62 -32.20 7.95
C ASN A 460 -9.71 -33.42 8.18
N ALA A 461 -10.27 -34.62 7.99
CA ALA A 461 -9.49 -35.86 7.94
C ALA A 461 -8.55 -35.84 6.73
N GLY A 462 -7.29 -36.23 6.96
CA GLY A 462 -6.27 -36.28 5.91
C GLY A 462 -5.50 -34.98 5.68
N ASN A 463 -5.90 -33.85 6.28
CA ASN A 463 -5.14 -32.61 6.17
C ASN A 463 -3.76 -32.70 6.83
N ASP A 464 -2.76 -32.18 6.12
CA ASP A 464 -1.36 -32.12 6.54
C ASP A 464 -1.17 -31.41 7.89
N GLY A 465 -0.09 -31.78 8.59
CA GLY A 465 0.32 -31.16 9.85
C GLY A 465 0.76 -32.17 10.92
N ASN A 466 1.38 -31.68 11.98
CA ASN A 466 1.91 -32.51 13.07
C ASN A 466 0.88 -32.77 14.17
N GLY A 467 1.18 -33.75 15.04
CA GLY A 467 0.29 -34.20 16.10
C GLY A 467 -0.93 -35.00 15.61
N GLN A 468 -1.76 -35.38 16.55
CA GLN A 468 -3.00 -36.12 16.38
C GLN A 468 -3.83 -35.56 15.21
N ALA A 469 -4.26 -36.48 14.33
CA ALA A 469 -5.06 -36.14 13.17
C ALA A 469 -6.31 -35.34 13.56
N ARG A 470 -6.67 -34.36 12.71
CA ARG A 470 -7.77 -33.39 12.91
C ARG A 470 -7.58 -32.37 14.05
N SER A 471 -6.71 -32.62 15.02
CA SER A 471 -6.43 -31.62 16.06
C SER A 471 -5.39 -30.59 15.61
N ASP A 472 -5.56 -29.38 16.10
CA ASP A 472 -4.62 -28.26 16.00
C ASP A 472 -4.34 -27.69 17.38
N ARG A 473 -3.07 -27.35 17.62
CA ARG A 473 -2.56 -26.71 18.83
C ARG A 473 -1.45 -25.74 18.44
N ASN A 474 -1.35 -24.65 19.19
CA ASN A 474 -0.34 -23.63 18.98
C ASN A 474 0.44 -23.45 20.29
N ASN A 475 1.69 -23.04 20.17
CA ASN A 475 2.59 -22.74 21.29
C ASN A 475 3.60 -21.68 20.85
N ILE A 476 4.35 -21.13 21.81
CA ILE A 476 5.41 -20.15 21.56
C ILE A 476 6.70 -20.64 22.23
N VAL A 477 7.75 -20.80 21.43
CA VAL A 477 9.13 -20.98 21.88
C VAL A 477 10.05 -20.00 21.15
N LEU A 478 11.12 -19.54 21.81
CA LEU A 478 12.06 -18.62 21.17
C LEU A 478 13.02 -19.33 20.22
N LEU A 479 13.24 -18.70 19.07
CA LEU A 479 14.20 -19.16 18.06
C LEU A 479 15.63 -18.93 18.54
N ASN A 480 16.54 -19.85 18.21
CA ASN A 480 17.97 -19.64 18.42
C ASN A 480 18.53 -18.60 17.41
N SER A 481 19.66 -18.00 17.76
CA SER A 481 20.27 -16.84 17.09
C SER A 481 20.23 -16.86 15.56
N GLN A 482 20.06 -15.67 14.98
CA GLN A 482 20.13 -15.47 13.54
C GLN A 482 21.51 -15.85 12.98
N VAL A 483 21.51 -16.62 11.89
CA VAL A 483 22.72 -16.97 11.10
C VAL A 483 22.94 -15.94 9.98
N TYR A 484 21.84 -15.42 9.44
CA TYR A 484 21.81 -14.33 8.47
C TYR A 484 21.00 -13.17 9.06
N PRO A 485 21.43 -11.90 8.90
CA PRO A 485 20.62 -10.74 9.27
C PRO A 485 19.25 -10.80 8.60
N GLU A 486 18.22 -10.20 9.22
CA GLU A 486 16.92 -10.04 8.57
C GLU A 486 17.05 -9.30 7.23
N GLY A 487 16.28 -9.76 6.23
CA GLY A 487 16.29 -9.18 4.90
C GLY A 487 15.67 -7.78 4.90
N ASN A 488 16.08 -6.95 3.94
CA ASN A 488 15.59 -5.57 3.79
C ASN A 488 14.20 -5.47 3.11
N GLY A 489 13.44 -6.57 3.02
CA GLY A 489 12.08 -6.59 2.47
C GLY A 489 11.94 -6.36 0.95
N VAL A 490 13.03 -6.08 0.24
CA VAL A 490 13.02 -5.87 -1.23
C VAL A 490 12.80 -7.22 -1.93
N GLN A 491 11.57 -7.47 -2.36
CA GLN A 491 11.12 -8.83 -2.66
C GLN A 491 11.62 -9.39 -4.00
N PHE A 492 12.12 -8.55 -4.92
CA PHE A 492 12.66 -8.96 -6.23
C PHE A 492 13.80 -8.04 -6.69
N GLY A 493 14.93 -8.63 -7.11
CA GLY A 493 16.08 -7.92 -7.70
C GLY A 493 17.45 -8.49 -7.27
N PRO A 494 18.52 -8.33 -8.08
CA PRO A 494 19.87 -8.65 -7.65
C PRO A 494 20.29 -7.71 -6.50
N GLY A 495 20.79 -8.29 -5.40
CA GLY A 495 21.10 -7.54 -4.17
C GLY A 495 20.18 -7.85 -2.97
N ALA A 496 19.15 -8.67 -3.16
CA ALA A 496 18.32 -9.16 -2.05
C ALA A 496 19.16 -9.88 -0.98
N LYS A 497 19.16 -9.34 0.26
CA LYS A 497 19.70 -10.06 1.41
C LYS A 497 18.69 -11.10 1.88
N TYR A 498 18.99 -12.37 1.61
CA TYR A 498 18.29 -13.49 2.26
C TYR A 498 18.49 -13.40 3.77
N GLY A 499 17.39 -13.36 4.52
CA GLY A 499 17.40 -13.23 5.97
C GLY A 499 16.44 -14.20 6.66
N GLN A 500 16.59 -14.32 7.97
CA GLN A 500 15.80 -15.24 8.79
C GLN A 500 15.52 -14.62 10.16
N TYR A 501 14.35 -14.92 10.75
CA TYR A 501 14.07 -14.59 12.15
C TYR A 501 14.93 -15.40 13.13
N GLY A 502 15.36 -16.61 12.74
CA GLY A 502 16.23 -17.48 13.51
C GLY A 502 16.32 -18.87 12.89
N THR A 503 17.11 -19.77 13.48
CA THR A 503 17.16 -21.16 12.99
C THR A 503 15.92 -21.94 13.44
N ASN A 504 15.51 -22.97 12.69
CA ASN A 504 14.38 -23.86 13.05
C ASN A 504 14.62 -24.72 14.33
N TYR A 505 15.69 -24.46 15.07
CA TYR A 505 15.95 -25.05 16.38
C TYR A 505 15.74 -23.97 17.45
N PRO A 506 14.83 -24.19 18.42
CA PRO A 506 14.57 -23.21 19.48
C PRO A 506 15.73 -23.15 20.50
N MET A 507 15.80 -22.05 21.24
CA MET A 507 16.68 -21.93 22.40
C MET A 507 16.28 -22.91 23.50
N HIS A 508 17.25 -23.41 24.27
CA HIS A 508 16.96 -24.06 25.54
C HIS A 508 16.23 -23.09 26.48
N LEU A 509 15.20 -23.55 27.19
CA LEU A 509 14.32 -22.67 27.96
C LEU A 509 15.06 -21.89 29.05
N ASP A 510 16.00 -22.51 29.74
CA ASP A 510 16.78 -21.83 30.79
C ASP A 510 17.79 -20.81 30.22
N ASN A 511 18.08 -20.85 28.91
CA ASN A 511 18.92 -19.88 28.20
C ASN A 511 18.10 -18.76 27.52
N SER A 512 16.77 -18.91 27.42
CA SER A 512 15.89 -17.93 26.78
C SER A 512 15.33 -16.93 27.79
N THR A 513 15.06 -15.71 27.31
CA THR A 513 14.34 -14.68 28.06
C THR A 513 13.35 -14.05 27.09
N PHE A 514 12.10 -13.83 27.53
CA PHE A 514 11.01 -13.40 26.65
C PHE A 514 10.15 -12.36 27.36
N LEU A 515 10.20 -11.09 26.92
CA LEU A 515 9.42 -9.96 27.46
C LEU A 515 9.56 -9.72 28.99
N GLY A 516 10.51 -10.38 29.66
CA GLY A 516 10.60 -10.42 31.12
C GLY A 516 9.60 -11.36 31.81
N LEU A 517 8.95 -12.25 31.06
CA LEU A 517 8.05 -13.28 31.57
C LEU A 517 8.76 -14.26 32.51
N SER A 518 8.01 -14.77 33.49
CA SER A 518 8.49 -15.78 34.43
C SER A 518 8.88 -17.09 33.71
N ARG A 519 9.64 -17.96 34.39
CA ARG A 519 9.93 -19.30 33.86
C ARG A 519 8.64 -20.10 33.63
N GLU A 520 7.70 -20.00 34.57
CA GLU A 520 6.37 -20.63 34.51
C GLU A 520 5.54 -20.13 33.31
N ASP A 521 5.50 -18.82 33.06
CA ASP A 521 4.80 -18.27 31.89
C ASP A 521 5.38 -18.79 30.56
N ARG A 522 6.70 -18.97 30.49
CA ARG A 522 7.38 -19.50 29.30
C ARG A 522 7.19 -21.01 29.17
N GLU A 523 7.08 -21.77 30.26
CA GLU A 523 6.63 -23.16 30.25
C GLU A 523 5.17 -23.27 29.78
N ASN A 524 4.29 -22.39 30.27
CA ASN A 524 2.88 -22.31 29.87
C ASN A 524 2.73 -22.03 28.36
N LEU A 525 3.52 -21.09 27.82
CA LEU A 525 3.59 -20.79 26.40
C LEU A 525 4.15 -21.95 25.55
N ALA A 526 5.16 -22.68 26.06
CA ALA A 526 5.79 -23.78 25.33
C ALA A 526 4.93 -25.06 25.30
N PHE A 527 4.23 -25.37 26.41
CA PHE A 527 3.44 -26.58 26.59
C PHE A 527 1.93 -26.37 26.44
N ASN A 528 1.46 -25.14 26.20
CA ASN A 528 0.04 -24.81 26.06
C ASN A 528 -0.78 -25.13 27.36
N VAL A 529 -0.21 -24.74 28.51
CA VAL A 529 -0.69 -24.98 29.90
C VAL A 529 -1.27 -23.67 30.47
N PRO A 530 -2.35 -23.63 31.28
CA PRO A 530 -2.97 -24.70 32.10
C PRO A 530 -3.93 -25.67 31.38
N GLY A 531 -3.93 -25.70 30.04
CA GLY A 531 -4.84 -26.54 29.24
C GLY A 531 -4.72 -28.06 29.41
N ALA A 532 -3.67 -28.59 30.07
CA ALA A 532 -3.49 -30.01 30.35
C ALA A 532 -2.66 -30.25 31.62
N PHE A 533 -2.95 -31.33 32.34
CA PHE A 533 -2.19 -31.78 33.51
C PHE A 533 -1.51 -33.12 33.20
N GLY A 534 -0.35 -33.05 32.56
CA GLY A 534 0.33 -34.22 31.96
C GLY A 534 -0.26 -34.62 30.61
N GLY A 535 0.08 -35.82 30.14
CA GLY A 535 -0.31 -36.34 28.82
C GLY A 535 0.86 -36.37 27.82
N GLU A 536 0.58 -36.77 26.58
CA GLU A 536 1.51 -36.78 25.46
C GLU A 536 1.63 -35.37 24.87
N LEU A 537 2.71 -34.67 25.25
CA LEU A 537 2.97 -33.28 24.88
C LEU A 537 4.08 -33.11 23.83
N SER A 538 4.71 -34.17 23.33
CA SER A 538 5.75 -34.05 22.28
C SER A 538 5.23 -33.41 20.99
N GLN A 539 3.93 -33.57 20.71
CA GLN A 539 3.22 -32.86 19.65
C GLN A 539 2.04 -32.00 20.18
N LEU A 540 1.97 -31.78 21.51
CA LEU A 540 0.88 -31.08 22.22
C LEU A 540 -0.50 -31.77 22.13
N ASP A 541 -0.58 -33.08 21.90
CA ASP A 541 -1.84 -33.74 21.54
C ASP A 541 -2.89 -33.71 22.66
N ASP A 542 -2.48 -33.90 23.90
CA ASP A 542 -3.35 -33.80 25.07
C ASP A 542 -3.62 -32.36 25.54
N ALA A 543 -3.03 -31.34 24.90
CA ALA A 543 -3.26 -29.93 25.26
C ALA A 543 -4.70 -29.46 24.95
N SER A 544 -5.13 -28.36 25.57
CA SER A 544 -6.38 -27.68 25.22
C SER A 544 -6.30 -26.99 23.84
N PRO A 545 -7.38 -26.99 23.03
CA PRO A 545 -7.43 -26.15 21.83
C PRO A 545 -7.42 -24.65 22.19
N TYR A 546 -8.07 -24.25 23.28
CA TYR A 546 -8.07 -22.85 23.74
C TYR A 546 -6.95 -22.59 24.75
N PHE A 547 -6.23 -21.49 24.52
CA PHE A 547 -5.16 -20.98 25.37
C PHE A 547 -5.39 -19.51 25.70
N ASN A 548 -5.08 -19.12 26.93
CA ASN A 548 -5.02 -17.73 27.33
C ASN A 548 -4.03 -17.62 28.50
N LEU A 549 -2.93 -16.88 28.31
CA LEU A 549 -1.92 -16.65 29.35
C LEU A 549 -2.41 -15.67 30.43
N GLY A 550 -3.48 -14.93 30.15
CA GLY A 550 -3.84 -13.67 30.80
C GLY A 550 -2.98 -12.52 30.28
N ILE A 551 -3.25 -11.31 30.76
CA ILE A 551 -2.41 -10.17 30.46
C ILE A 551 -1.06 -10.32 31.20
N ARG A 552 0.04 -9.96 30.54
CA ARG A 552 1.37 -9.87 31.14
C ARG A 552 2.05 -8.54 30.82
N LYS A 553 2.76 -7.99 31.80
CA LYS A 553 3.56 -6.77 31.63
C LYS A 553 4.84 -7.09 30.88
N ILE A 554 5.11 -6.34 29.83
CA ILE A 554 6.40 -6.32 29.14
C ILE A 554 7.39 -5.56 30.02
N SER A 555 8.49 -6.20 30.41
CA SER A 555 9.50 -5.63 31.31
C SER A 555 10.94 -5.80 30.82
N GLN A 556 11.11 -6.33 29.61
CA GLN A 556 12.40 -6.57 28.97
C GLN A 556 12.37 -6.02 27.54
N MET A 557 13.31 -5.14 27.24
CA MET A 557 13.54 -4.60 25.91
C MET A 557 14.32 -5.58 25.02
N GLY A 558 14.22 -5.40 23.70
CA GLY A 558 14.90 -6.21 22.70
C GLY A 558 13.96 -6.69 21.59
N THR A 559 14.52 -7.44 20.64
CA THR A 559 13.71 -8.15 19.63
C THR A 559 13.66 -9.62 20.00
N PHE A 560 12.46 -10.18 20.06
CA PHE A 560 12.20 -11.57 20.44
C PHE A 560 11.57 -12.30 19.26
N HIS A 561 12.34 -13.20 18.64
CA HIS A 561 11.88 -14.05 17.55
C HIS A 561 11.39 -15.40 18.09
N TYR A 562 10.23 -15.85 17.62
CA TYR A 562 9.56 -17.03 18.15
C TYR A 562 8.85 -17.84 17.06
N MET A 563 8.56 -19.10 17.37
CA MET A 563 7.88 -20.05 16.49
C MET A 563 6.89 -20.93 17.26
N CYS A 564 5.94 -21.51 16.54
CA CYS A 564 5.19 -22.68 17.00
C CYS A 564 5.95 -23.97 16.62
N THR A 565 6.22 -24.87 17.57
CA THR A 565 6.93 -26.13 17.26
C THR A 565 6.06 -27.13 16.50
N ARG A 566 4.74 -27.08 16.64
CA ARG A 566 3.81 -27.99 15.95
C ARG A 566 3.60 -27.60 14.48
N ASN A 567 3.53 -26.30 14.20
CA ASN A 567 3.11 -25.73 12.91
C ASN A 567 4.26 -25.11 12.09
N ASN A 568 5.48 -25.62 12.28
CA ASN A 568 6.69 -25.19 11.58
C ASN A 568 7.30 -26.38 10.82
N ASP A 569 7.01 -26.48 9.53
CA ASP A 569 7.48 -27.53 8.62
C ASP A 569 7.98 -26.89 7.32
N PHE A 570 9.29 -26.94 7.12
CA PHE A 570 10.01 -26.25 6.04
C PHE A 570 9.51 -26.54 4.62
N SER A 571 8.72 -27.60 4.42
CA SER A 571 8.11 -27.90 3.11
C SER A 571 7.06 -26.89 2.65
N ASN A 572 6.34 -26.23 3.57
CA ASN A 572 5.37 -25.17 3.25
C ASN A 572 4.89 -24.29 4.43
N ARG A 573 5.05 -24.70 5.69
CA ARG A 573 4.47 -24.03 6.88
C ARG A 573 5.54 -23.37 7.74
N ASP A 574 5.43 -22.07 7.98
CA ASP A 574 6.40 -21.32 8.79
C ASP A 574 5.75 -20.38 9.83
N GLN A 575 4.99 -20.95 10.79
CA GLN A 575 4.36 -20.16 11.86
C GLN A 575 5.41 -19.53 12.80
N LYS A 576 5.81 -18.30 12.46
CA LYS A 576 6.83 -17.50 13.14
C LYS A 576 6.40 -16.05 13.31
N GLY A 577 6.93 -15.42 14.35
CA GLY A 577 6.74 -14.00 14.59
C GLY A 577 7.93 -13.36 15.29
N ARG A 578 7.88 -12.02 15.39
CA ARG A 578 8.79 -11.23 16.20
C ARG A 578 8.02 -10.20 17.04
N ILE A 579 8.49 -9.97 18.26
CA ILE A 579 8.07 -8.83 19.09
C ILE A 579 9.27 -7.91 19.27
N MET A 580 9.12 -6.63 18.92
CA MET A 580 10.14 -5.61 19.09
C MET A 580 9.72 -4.70 20.26
N VAL A 581 10.57 -4.63 21.29
CA VAL A 581 10.31 -3.86 22.51
C VAL A 581 11.33 -2.73 22.67
N SER A 582 10.85 -1.50 22.54
CA SER A 582 11.57 -0.25 22.77
C SER A 582 11.34 0.29 24.20
N SER A 583 11.98 1.40 24.58
CA SER A 583 11.85 1.97 25.94
C SER A 583 10.63 2.88 26.17
N SER A 584 10.03 3.47 25.13
CA SER A 584 8.85 4.36 25.22
C SER A 584 7.65 3.85 24.41
N PRO A 585 6.41 4.14 24.86
CA PRO A 585 5.20 3.97 24.06
C PRO A 585 5.40 4.50 22.65
N THR A 586 5.07 3.67 21.67
CA THR A 586 5.13 4.00 20.26
C THR A 586 3.69 4.28 19.82
N VAL A 587 3.30 5.55 19.86
CA VAL A 587 1.91 6.03 19.76
C VAL A 587 1.54 6.26 18.30
N TYR A 588 0.98 5.25 17.64
CA TYR A 588 0.59 5.35 16.23
C TYR A 588 -0.77 6.03 16.01
N GLU A 589 -0.76 7.27 15.52
CA GLU A 589 -1.93 7.98 14.96
C GLU A 589 -1.98 7.77 13.44
N SER A 590 -3.09 7.27 12.90
CA SER A 590 -3.28 7.16 11.43
C SER A 590 -3.76 8.50 10.88
N ILE A 591 -2.97 9.16 10.03
CA ILE A 591 -3.23 10.52 9.56
C ILE A 591 -3.76 10.54 8.12
N GLY A 592 -4.74 11.41 7.90
CA GLY A 592 -5.26 11.70 6.56
C GLY A 592 -6.16 10.59 6.02
N TRP A 593 -6.70 10.83 4.83
CA TRP A 593 -7.80 10.02 4.32
C TRP A 593 -7.40 8.59 3.98
N MET A 594 -6.16 8.31 3.58
CA MET A 594 -5.72 6.94 3.30
C MET A 594 -5.47 6.10 4.56
N GLY A 595 -5.18 6.73 5.71
CA GLY A 595 -4.76 6.01 6.93
C GLY A 595 -3.42 5.28 6.82
N ASP A 596 -2.72 5.41 5.68
CA ASP A 596 -1.40 4.81 5.42
C ASP A 596 -0.25 5.63 6.02
N MET A 597 -0.49 6.92 6.31
CA MET A 597 0.45 7.73 7.09
C MET A 597 0.27 7.43 8.58
N LYS A 598 1.37 7.19 9.28
CA LYS A 598 1.38 6.98 10.74
C LYS A 598 2.30 7.99 11.40
N LEU A 599 1.77 8.80 12.30
CA LEU A 599 2.59 9.59 13.22
C LEU A 599 2.89 8.75 14.46
N ASN A 600 4.09 8.90 15.00
CA ASN A 600 4.59 8.20 16.17
C ASN A 600 5.48 9.15 16.98
N GLU A 601 5.53 8.98 18.29
CA GLU A 601 6.31 9.81 19.20
C GLU A 601 7.25 8.93 20.02
N TRP A 602 8.51 9.35 20.12
CA TRP A 602 9.52 8.72 20.96
C TRP A 602 10.14 9.76 21.87
N SER A 603 10.23 9.46 23.17
CA SER A 603 10.92 10.35 24.09
C SER A 603 12.36 10.64 23.63
N SER A 604 12.85 11.83 23.91
CA SER A 604 14.20 12.32 23.59
C SER A 604 15.31 11.36 24.05
N ASN A 605 15.12 10.67 25.17
CA ASN A 605 16.04 9.63 25.63
C ASN A 605 16.01 8.35 24.75
N ASP A 606 14.84 7.99 24.23
CA ASP A 606 14.62 6.71 23.55
C ASP A 606 14.88 6.78 22.05
N GLY A 607 14.56 7.90 21.41
CA GLY A 607 15.10 8.22 20.10
C GLY A 607 16.64 8.23 20.13
N LEU A 608 17.27 8.77 21.20
CA LEU A 608 18.72 8.72 21.38
C LEU A 608 19.27 7.29 21.61
N ASN A 609 18.56 6.44 22.37
CA ASN A 609 18.99 5.06 22.60
C ASN A 609 18.86 4.18 21.33
N LEU A 610 17.77 4.35 20.57
CA LEU A 610 17.56 3.67 19.29
C LEU A 610 18.57 4.15 18.23
N MET A 611 18.84 5.45 18.20
CA MET A 611 19.88 6.05 17.35
C MET A 611 21.25 5.45 17.63
N LYS A 612 21.65 5.37 18.90
CA LYS A 612 22.91 4.74 19.32
C LYS A 612 22.96 3.24 18.97
N SER A 613 21.87 2.49 19.15
CA SER A 613 21.86 1.05 18.85
C SER A 613 21.98 0.75 17.35
N LYS A 614 21.57 1.68 16.48
CA LYS A 614 21.81 1.65 15.03
C LYS A 614 23.10 2.32 14.58
N GLY A 615 23.95 2.79 15.51
CA GLY A 615 25.24 3.43 15.21
C GLY A 615 25.16 4.88 14.71
N GLY A 616 23.98 5.49 14.77
CA GLY A 616 23.76 6.90 14.42
C GLY A 616 24.10 7.86 15.56
N ALA A 617 24.14 9.17 15.24
CA ALA A 617 24.35 10.25 16.20
C ALA A 617 23.63 11.53 15.76
N ILE A 618 23.25 12.37 16.73
CA ILE A 618 22.72 13.71 16.47
C ILE A 618 23.84 14.74 16.66
N SER A 619 24.18 15.42 15.57
CA SER A 619 25.28 16.40 15.49
C SER A 619 24.82 17.85 15.45
N VAL A 620 23.52 18.08 15.67
CA VAL A 620 22.84 19.37 15.49
C VAL A 620 22.12 19.83 16.76
N GLY A 621 22.29 21.12 17.08
CA GLY A 621 21.84 21.72 18.34
C GLY A 621 22.54 21.13 19.58
N ASP A 622 22.37 21.79 20.72
CA ASP A 622 23.04 21.43 21.97
C ASP A 622 22.15 20.50 22.81
N ASP A 623 20.91 20.90 23.09
CA ASP A 623 19.94 20.15 23.91
C ASP A 623 18.63 19.85 23.16
N PHE A 624 17.82 18.93 23.70
CA PHE A 624 16.51 18.59 23.15
C PHE A 624 15.45 19.61 23.58
N ALA A 625 14.78 20.20 22.58
CA ALA A 625 13.68 21.15 22.79
C ALA A 625 12.30 20.47 22.61
N SER A 626 12.25 19.26 22.05
CA SER A 626 11.07 18.39 22.00
C SER A 626 11.49 16.92 22.10
N ASP A 627 10.50 16.04 22.21
CA ASP A 627 10.65 14.62 21.89
C ASP A 627 10.69 14.39 20.36
N PHE A 628 11.03 13.18 19.93
CA PHE A 628 11.14 12.83 18.50
C PHE A 628 9.77 12.43 17.93
N ILE A 629 9.45 12.95 16.76
CA ILE A 629 8.20 12.67 16.03
C ILE A 629 8.53 11.90 14.75
N VAL A 630 8.12 10.64 14.66
CA VAL A 630 8.35 9.78 13.49
C VAL A 630 7.10 9.72 12.64
N LEU A 631 7.18 10.20 11.41
CA LEU A 631 6.11 10.16 10.43
C LEU A 631 6.43 9.09 9.38
N ALA A 632 5.69 7.99 9.39
CA ALA A 632 5.78 6.92 8.41
C ALA A 632 4.67 7.06 7.34
N PRO A 633 4.86 6.53 6.11
CA PRO A 633 6.13 6.02 5.59
C PRO A 633 7.16 7.16 5.46
N GLU A 634 8.44 6.87 5.70
CA GLU A 634 9.50 7.91 5.72
C GLU A 634 9.84 8.48 4.33
N THR A 635 9.19 7.94 3.30
CA THR A 635 9.20 8.37 1.90
C THR A 635 8.26 9.55 1.68
N LYS A 636 7.99 9.87 0.41
CA LYS A 636 6.91 10.78 0.02
C LYS A 636 5.56 10.33 0.60
N LEU A 637 4.80 11.29 1.13
CA LEU A 637 3.52 11.13 1.82
C LEU A 637 2.33 11.58 0.98
N THR A 638 2.55 12.51 0.05
CA THR A 638 1.51 13.28 -0.62
C THR A 638 1.84 13.51 -2.09
N ASP A 639 0.84 13.34 -2.95
CA ASP A 639 0.97 13.60 -4.39
C ASP A 639 0.42 14.97 -4.80
N ASN A 640 0.73 15.36 -6.05
CA ASN A 640 0.29 16.59 -6.68
C ASN A 640 0.64 17.87 -5.89
N GLY A 641 1.81 17.91 -5.25
CA GLY A 641 2.34 19.08 -4.55
C GLY A 641 1.63 19.46 -3.25
N LYS A 642 0.69 18.62 -2.76
CA LYS A 642 0.10 18.80 -1.43
C LYS A 642 1.16 18.52 -0.35
N LYS A 643 1.04 19.17 0.81
CA LYS A 643 1.92 18.96 1.99
C LYS A 643 1.09 18.73 3.25
N VAL A 644 1.64 17.96 4.17
CA VAL A 644 1.11 17.75 5.53
C VAL A 644 1.66 18.83 6.45
N THR A 645 0.81 19.50 7.22
CA THR A 645 1.25 20.41 8.29
C THR A 645 1.51 19.62 9.56
N ILE A 646 2.72 19.72 10.11
CA ILE A 646 3.13 19.08 11.36
C ILE A 646 3.33 20.16 12.43
N ARG A 647 2.90 19.85 13.65
CA ARG A 647 3.05 20.68 14.85
C ARG A 647 3.78 19.86 15.91
N ILE A 648 4.82 20.43 16.49
CA ILE A 648 5.61 19.83 17.57
C ILE A 648 5.59 20.78 18.75
N ASP A 649 5.19 20.28 19.91
CA ASP A 649 5.26 21.04 21.16
C ASP A 649 6.71 21.19 21.63
N ILE A 650 7.05 22.37 22.14
CA ILE A 650 8.41 22.78 22.49
C ILE A 650 8.46 23.12 23.97
N ASN A 651 9.51 22.64 24.65
CA ASN A 651 9.79 22.95 26.05
C ASN A 651 9.85 24.47 26.30
N GLU A 652 9.12 24.99 27.28
CA GLU A 652 8.98 26.44 27.55
C GLU A 652 10.31 27.17 27.79
N ASP A 653 11.32 26.46 28.31
CA ASP A 653 12.66 27.00 28.61
C ASP A 653 13.60 27.04 27.38
N ALA A 654 13.19 26.48 26.23
CA ALA A 654 14.04 26.42 25.04
C ALA A 654 14.08 27.76 24.29
N SER A 655 15.28 28.19 23.91
CA SER A 655 15.51 29.37 23.06
C SER A 655 16.45 29.03 21.92
N ASP A 656 16.33 29.78 20.81
CA ASP A 656 17.02 29.52 19.53
C ASP A 656 16.85 28.06 19.06
N ILE A 657 15.63 27.72 18.64
CA ILE A 657 15.21 26.35 18.32
C ILE A 657 15.33 26.08 16.82
N GLY A 658 15.91 24.93 16.45
CA GLY A 658 15.85 24.35 15.11
C GLY A 658 15.08 23.03 15.12
N ILE A 659 14.22 22.82 14.12
CA ILE A 659 13.62 21.51 13.83
C ILE A 659 14.53 20.75 12.86
N TYR A 660 14.73 19.46 13.08
CA TYR A 660 15.60 18.62 12.26
C TYR A 660 14.94 17.30 11.90
N ARG A 661 15.09 16.88 10.64
CA ARG A 661 14.62 15.61 10.08
C ARG A 661 15.77 14.63 9.84
N SER A 662 15.55 13.35 10.13
CA SER A 662 16.40 12.22 9.76
C SER A 662 15.53 11.01 9.33
N ASN A 663 16.15 9.83 9.19
CA ASN A 663 15.46 8.56 8.96
C ASN A 663 15.66 7.60 10.14
N THR A 664 14.80 6.58 10.27
CA THR A 664 14.95 5.54 11.30
C THR A 664 15.91 4.42 10.91
N GLU A 665 16.33 4.31 9.64
CA GLU A 665 17.22 3.23 9.19
C GLU A 665 18.59 3.31 9.86
N ASN A 666 19.21 4.49 9.86
CA ASN A 666 20.55 4.70 10.40
C ASN A 666 20.74 6.05 11.12
N PHE A 667 19.75 6.96 11.08
CA PHE A 667 19.88 8.33 11.59
C PHE A 667 21.11 9.09 11.04
N GLY A 668 21.54 8.75 9.82
CA GLY A 668 22.87 9.08 9.27
C GLY A 668 23.07 10.55 8.86
N GLY A 669 22.02 11.36 8.92
CA GLY A 669 22.08 12.80 8.64
C GLY A 669 20.87 13.53 9.20
N TRP A 670 21.10 14.72 9.77
CA TRP A 670 20.05 15.59 10.32
C TRP A 670 19.93 16.86 9.48
N THR A 671 18.82 16.98 8.75
CA THR A 671 18.53 18.12 7.87
C THR A 671 17.64 19.11 8.60
N LYS A 672 17.99 20.40 8.64
CA LYS A 672 17.14 21.41 9.27
C LYS A 672 15.85 21.59 8.46
N VAL A 673 14.72 21.67 9.13
CA VAL A 673 13.40 21.90 8.56
C VAL A 673 12.96 23.32 8.88
N ASP A 674 12.49 24.06 7.88
CA ASP A 674 11.96 25.41 8.07
C ASP A 674 10.61 25.34 8.78
N ALA A 675 10.61 25.81 10.03
CA ALA A 675 9.46 25.80 10.92
C ALA A 675 9.20 27.19 11.50
N SER A 676 7.92 27.55 11.60
CA SER A 676 7.48 28.75 12.33
C SER A 676 7.28 28.38 13.81
N ILE A 677 7.90 29.14 14.72
CA ILE A 677 7.81 28.88 16.16
C ILE A 677 6.93 29.97 16.79
N ASN A 678 5.79 29.57 17.36
CA ASN A 678 4.85 30.48 18.00
C ASN A 678 4.23 29.82 19.24
N GLY A 679 4.22 30.52 20.38
CA GLY A 679 3.45 30.11 21.56
C GLY A 679 3.83 28.76 22.18
N GLY A 680 5.10 28.35 22.11
CA GLY A 680 5.56 27.04 22.62
C GLY A 680 5.40 25.89 21.62
N MET A 681 5.08 26.17 20.36
CA MET A 681 4.89 25.16 19.31
C MET A 681 5.69 25.52 18.05
N ALA A 682 6.26 24.51 17.40
CA ALA A 682 6.87 24.63 16.08
C ALA A 682 5.95 24.01 15.01
N GLU A 683 5.55 24.80 14.02
CA GLU A 683 4.71 24.38 12.89
C GLU A 683 5.50 24.43 11.58
N PHE A 684 5.50 23.34 10.81
CA PHE A 684 6.12 23.23 9.48
C PHE A 684 5.26 22.40 8.52
N GLN A 685 5.61 22.41 7.23
CA GLN A 685 4.96 21.61 6.20
C GLN A 685 5.94 20.65 5.52
N THR A 686 5.55 19.38 5.40
CA THR A 686 6.36 18.34 4.74
C THR A 686 5.50 17.50 3.78
N ASP A 687 6.10 17.09 2.67
CA ASP A 687 5.60 16.06 1.75
C ASP A 687 6.36 14.73 1.90
N GLN A 688 7.33 14.65 2.81
CA GLN A 688 8.04 13.41 3.17
C GLN A 688 7.91 13.09 4.67
N GLY A 689 7.85 11.80 5.00
CA GLY A 689 7.96 11.31 6.37
C GLY A 689 9.40 11.32 6.88
N GLY A 690 9.65 10.73 8.04
CA GLY A 690 10.96 10.68 8.68
C GLY A 690 10.89 10.93 10.19
N VAL A 691 12.05 10.98 10.82
CA VAL A 691 12.21 11.29 12.25
C VAL A 691 12.48 12.79 12.41
N PHE A 692 11.54 13.53 13.00
CA PHE A 692 11.65 14.95 13.30
C PHE A 692 11.98 15.18 14.77
N VAL A 693 12.77 16.20 15.11
CA VAL A 693 13.03 16.59 16.51
C VAL A 693 13.40 18.08 16.61
N ALA A 694 12.99 18.74 17.68
CA ALA A 694 13.43 20.09 18.00
C ALA A 694 14.69 20.08 18.88
N ARG A 695 15.64 20.96 18.56
CA ARG A 695 16.89 21.14 19.32
C ARG A 695 17.13 22.63 19.57
N SER A 696 17.67 22.98 20.73
CA SER A 696 18.05 24.36 21.08
C SER A 696 19.52 24.64 20.72
N HIS A 697 19.89 25.92 20.65
CA HIS A 697 21.26 26.39 20.46
C HIS A 697 21.68 27.37 21.57
N THR A 698 22.84 27.16 22.17
CA THR A 698 23.40 28.05 23.19
C THR A 698 24.23 29.16 22.56
N ASN A 699 23.76 30.40 22.69
CA ASN A 699 24.47 31.58 22.17
C ASN A 699 25.70 31.93 23.03
N VAL A 700 26.85 31.32 22.73
CA VAL A 700 28.15 31.64 23.36
C VAL A 700 29.02 32.50 22.43
N GLY A 701 28.80 33.81 22.44
CA GLY A 701 29.54 34.76 21.59
C GLY A 701 30.52 35.67 22.35
N PRO A 702 31.78 35.80 21.88
CA PRO A 702 32.61 36.97 22.12
C PRO A 702 32.64 37.89 20.89
N ILE A 703 32.37 39.18 21.11
CA ILE A 703 32.34 40.22 20.08
C ILE A 703 33.75 40.73 19.77
N ILE A 704 34.14 40.76 18.50
CA ILE A 704 35.12 41.74 17.97
C ILE A 704 34.55 42.31 16.67
N GLY A 705 34.43 43.63 16.58
CA GLY A 705 33.92 44.32 15.39
C GLY A 705 34.78 45.52 14.98
N ILE A 706 34.99 45.68 13.67
CA ILE A 706 35.44 46.90 13.01
C ILE A 706 34.53 47.14 11.79
N VAL A 707 34.21 48.41 11.49
CA VAL A 707 33.01 48.79 10.73
C VAL A 707 33.24 48.95 9.21
N LYS A 708 32.65 48.01 8.46
CA LYS A 708 31.79 48.20 7.27
C LYS A 708 32.11 49.31 6.25
N ILE A 709 32.73 48.92 5.13
CA ILE A 709 32.35 49.34 3.77
C ILE A 709 31.99 48.06 2.99
N GLN A 710 30.99 48.12 2.11
CA GLN A 710 30.22 46.95 1.64
C GLN A 710 31.06 45.79 1.09
N SER A 711 31.00 44.66 1.80
CA SER A 711 31.59 43.38 1.42
C SER A 711 30.54 42.43 0.84
N PHE A 712 30.83 41.84 -0.32
CA PHE A 712 30.21 40.59 -0.76
C PHE A 712 30.59 39.48 0.23
N SER A 713 29.61 38.74 0.74
CA SER A 713 29.83 37.51 1.51
C SER A 713 28.75 36.49 1.15
N ALA A 714 29.06 35.63 0.17
CA ALA A 714 28.22 34.49 -0.18
C ALA A 714 28.72 33.24 0.54
N LEU A 715 27.79 32.56 1.21
CA LEU A 715 27.78 31.15 1.64
C LEU A 715 29.12 30.44 1.85
N LYS A 716 29.43 30.16 3.12
CA LYS A 716 30.02 28.86 3.50
C LYS A 716 28.87 27.90 3.85
N LEU A 717 28.28 27.29 2.82
CA LEU A 717 27.47 26.08 3.00
C LEU A 717 28.39 24.86 2.90
N GLY A 718 28.10 23.81 3.68
CA GLY A 718 28.71 22.49 3.52
C GLY A 718 28.12 21.75 2.31
N LEU A 719 28.18 22.36 1.13
CA LEU A 719 27.66 21.80 -0.12
C LEU A 719 28.75 20.96 -0.79
N LEU A 720 28.50 19.68 -1.04
CA LEU A 720 29.47 18.82 -1.74
C LEU A 720 29.38 19.07 -3.26
N LEU A 721 29.97 20.18 -3.71
CA LEU A 721 30.04 20.54 -5.14
C LEU A 721 30.95 19.55 -5.90
N LEU A 722 30.35 18.48 -6.41
CA LEU A 722 31.00 17.48 -7.24
C LEU A 722 31.15 17.99 -8.68
N THR A 723 32.05 18.96 -8.87
CA THR A 723 32.36 19.54 -10.18
C THR A 723 33.26 18.61 -11.00
N LEU A 724 32.67 17.55 -11.55
CA LEU A 724 33.25 16.84 -12.69
C LEU A 724 32.92 17.60 -13.97
N THR A 725 33.94 18.18 -14.61
CA THR A 725 33.82 18.75 -15.95
C THR A 725 34.61 17.89 -16.92
N ILE A 726 33.93 17.29 -17.90
CA ILE A 726 34.60 16.69 -19.05
C ILE A 726 34.85 17.76 -20.10
N ALA A 727 36.13 18.00 -20.42
CA ALA A 727 36.51 18.80 -21.59
C ALA A 727 36.92 17.85 -22.73
N THR A 728 36.11 17.76 -23.78
CA THR A 728 36.33 16.88 -24.95
C THR A 728 36.82 17.62 -26.21
N GLN A 729 37.17 18.91 -26.11
CA GLN A 729 37.77 19.65 -27.22
C GLN A 729 39.03 20.40 -26.80
N PHE A 730 40.19 19.82 -27.14
CA PHE A 730 41.43 20.56 -27.36
C PHE A 730 42.18 20.02 -28.58
N LEU A 731 42.36 20.90 -29.57
CA LEU A 731 43.29 20.85 -30.73
C LEU A 731 42.93 19.99 -31.95
N ASP A 732 42.32 20.62 -32.97
CA ASP A 732 43.04 21.28 -34.10
C ASP A 732 42.11 22.44 -34.61
N GLY A 733 42.33 23.25 -35.66
CA GLY A 733 43.42 23.47 -36.61
C GLY A 733 43.03 24.60 -37.59
N ALA A 734 43.93 25.35 -38.24
CA ALA A 734 45.37 25.49 -38.12
C ALA A 734 45.81 26.87 -38.72
N ALA A 735 47.02 26.95 -39.30
CA ALA A 735 47.55 28.04 -40.16
C ALA A 735 48.02 29.39 -39.51
N GLN A 736 49.34 29.60 -39.60
CA GLN A 736 50.08 30.87 -39.68
C GLN A 736 49.89 31.97 -38.60
N SER A 737 50.80 31.99 -37.62
CA SER A 737 51.89 32.99 -37.58
C SER A 737 52.94 32.62 -36.52
N HIS A 738 54.02 33.39 -36.42
CA HIS A 738 55.26 32.99 -35.73
C HIS A 738 55.25 33.20 -34.19
N GLU A 739 56.05 32.35 -33.52
CA GLU A 739 56.58 32.42 -32.14
C GLU A 739 55.83 31.74 -30.97
N LEU A 740 56.63 31.08 -30.11
CA LEU A 740 56.36 30.52 -28.76
C LEU A 740 55.64 29.14 -28.58
N ARG A 741 56.27 28.11 -29.17
CA ARG A 741 56.67 26.81 -28.55
C ARG A 741 55.72 26.00 -27.60
N SER A 742 55.45 24.78 -28.08
CA SER A 742 55.31 23.47 -27.38
C SER A 742 53.90 23.00 -26.93
N PRO A 743 53.49 21.74 -27.21
CA PRO A 743 52.18 21.20 -26.81
C PRO A 743 51.98 20.91 -25.31
N ARG A 744 53.01 21.06 -24.47
CA ARG A 744 52.91 20.76 -23.02
C ARG A 744 52.47 21.95 -22.16
N SER A 745 52.24 23.13 -22.75
CA SER A 745 51.99 24.37 -22.01
C SER A 745 50.56 24.54 -21.49
N GLY A 746 49.52 24.02 -22.18
CA GLY A 746 48.12 24.25 -21.81
C GLY A 746 47.69 23.65 -20.47
N HIS A 747 48.07 22.39 -20.21
CA HIS A 747 47.72 21.65 -19.00
C HIS A 747 48.09 22.38 -17.69
N PRO A 748 49.35 22.86 -17.48
CA PRO A 748 49.70 23.57 -16.25
C PRO A 748 49.10 24.97 -16.15
N ILE A 749 48.68 25.58 -17.27
CA ILE A 749 48.03 26.89 -17.27
C ILE A 749 46.58 26.78 -16.76
N LEU A 750 45.81 25.77 -17.20
CA LEU A 750 44.45 25.53 -16.72
C LEU A 750 44.43 25.06 -15.27
N ALA A 751 45.26 24.07 -14.90
CA ALA A 751 45.40 23.65 -13.51
C ALA A 751 45.92 24.80 -12.62
N GLY A 752 46.79 25.66 -13.14
CA GLY A 752 47.20 26.89 -12.46
C GLY A 752 46.05 27.88 -12.25
N ALA A 753 45.19 28.06 -13.25
CA ALA A 753 44.04 28.97 -13.19
C ALA A 753 42.99 28.55 -12.14
N PHE A 754 42.68 27.26 -12.03
CA PHE A 754 41.78 26.76 -10.97
C PHE A 754 42.38 26.93 -9.56
N ASN A 755 43.70 26.81 -9.41
CA ASN A 755 44.40 27.01 -8.13
C ASN A 755 44.74 28.49 -7.80
N LEU A 756 44.31 29.47 -8.62
CA LEU A 756 44.46 30.91 -8.29
C LEU A 756 43.46 31.39 -7.22
N ASN A 757 42.41 30.63 -6.96
CA ASN A 757 41.45 30.90 -5.88
C ASN A 757 41.95 30.19 -4.60
N GLN A 758 42.53 30.94 -3.65
CA GLN A 758 43.40 30.42 -2.57
C GLN A 758 42.71 29.54 -1.49
N THR A 759 41.51 29.01 -1.74
CA THR A 759 40.68 28.30 -0.76
C THR A 759 40.45 26.81 -1.05
N GLU A 760 40.66 26.33 -2.28
CA GLU A 760 40.50 24.90 -2.63
C GLU A 760 41.55 24.45 -3.66
N SER A 761 41.91 23.16 -3.64
CA SER A 761 42.88 22.57 -4.57
C SER A 761 42.23 21.53 -5.49
N TYR A 762 42.51 21.62 -6.79
CA TYR A 762 41.93 20.73 -7.82
C TYR A 762 42.96 19.78 -8.43
N GLY A 763 42.51 18.55 -8.73
CA GLY A 763 43.22 17.52 -9.48
C GLY A 763 42.73 17.44 -10.93
N MET A 764 43.57 16.86 -11.78
CA MET A 764 43.28 16.65 -13.21
C MET A 764 43.87 15.32 -13.66
N ILE A 765 43.08 14.50 -14.34
CA ILE A 765 43.54 13.33 -15.12
C ILE A 765 43.13 13.47 -16.58
N VAL A 766 43.89 12.83 -17.47
CA VAL A 766 43.77 12.99 -18.93
C VAL A 766 44.04 11.66 -19.63
N SER A 767 43.16 11.27 -20.55
CA SER A 767 43.31 10.05 -21.36
C SER A 767 44.47 10.14 -22.34
N ALA A 768 44.83 9.00 -22.96
CA ALA A 768 45.58 9.03 -24.22
C ALA A 768 44.75 9.67 -25.35
N PRO A 769 45.37 10.19 -26.43
CA PRO A 769 44.64 10.68 -27.61
C PRO A 769 43.91 9.56 -28.35
N VAL A 770 42.58 9.67 -28.42
CA VAL A 770 41.66 8.71 -29.07
C VAL A 770 40.98 9.34 -30.29
N GLY A 771 40.49 8.50 -31.21
CA GLY A 771 40.05 8.91 -32.55
C GLY A 771 40.55 7.91 -33.61
N ARG A 772 39.69 7.46 -34.51
CA ARG A 772 40.07 6.54 -35.61
C ARG A 772 40.92 7.25 -36.67
N THR A 773 40.69 8.55 -36.87
CA THR A 773 41.37 9.35 -37.89
C THR A 773 42.68 10.00 -37.38
N SER A 774 43.30 10.84 -38.22
CA SER A 774 44.43 11.69 -37.81
C SER A 774 44.02 12.81 -36.84
N SER A 775 42.74 13.15 -36.77
CA SER A 775 42.21 14.05 -35.74
C SER A 775 41.90 13.22 -34.50
N LYS A 776 42.55 13.52 -33.38
CA LYS A 776 42.41 12.81 -32.12
C LYS A 776 42.15 13.78 -30.98
N GLU A 777 41.29 13.39 -30.06
CA GLU A 777 40.89 14.17 -28.89
C GLU A 777 41.34 13.45 -27.62
N GLN A 778 41.32 14.16 -26.49
CA GLN A 778 41.60 13.60 -25.17
C GLN A 778 40.44 13.93 -24.24
N TYR A 779 40.06 12.96 -23.41
CA TYR A 779 39.16 13.20 -22.29
C TYR A 779 39.98 13.73 -21.11
N ALA A 780 39.46 14.73 -20.39
CA ALA A 780 40.04 15.20 -19.15
C ALA A 780 38.96 15.30 -18.06
N TYR A 781 39.27 14.80 -16.86
CA TYR A 781 38.46 14.99 -15.65
C TYR A 781 39.15 15.96 -14.71
N PHE A 782 38.47 17.03 -14.35
CA PHE A 782 38.81 17.89 -13.22
C PHE A 782 38.01 17.47 -11.99
N TYR A 783 38.62 17.49 -10.81
CA TYR A 783 37.96 17.10 -9.56
C TYR A 783 38.58 17.82 -8.34
N SER A 784 37.79 18.12 -7.31
CA SER A 784 38.30 18.73 -6.08
C SER A 784 39.06 17.69 -5.23
N LEU A 785 40.31 18.00 -4.86
CA LEU A 785 41.14 17.13 -4.02
C LEU A 785 40.66 17.11 -2.55
N LEU A 786 39.78 18.04 -2.16
CA LEU A 786 39.16 18.08 -0.84
C LEU A 786 38.06 17.02 -0.71
N THR A 787 37.24 16.84 -1.75
CA THR A 787 36.06 15.97 -1.71
C THR A 787 36.28 14.61 -2.33
N LEU A 788 37.18 14.48 -3.31
CA LEU A 788 37.38 13.25 -4.09
C LEU A 788 38.83 12.74 -4.05
N GLN A 789 38.94 11.41 -4.11
CA GLN A 789 40.16 10.67 -4.37
C GLN A 789 40.00 9.85 -5.64
N LEU A 790 40.97 9.94 -6.56
CA LEU A 790 41.07 8.98 -7.65
C LEU A 790 41.52 7.63 -7.10
N VAL A 791 40.77 6.57 -7.39
CA VAL A 791 41.08 5.18 -7.02
C VAL A 791 41.72 4.45 -8.18
N ASN A 792 41.14 4.58 -9.38
CA ASN A 792 41.61 3.93 -10.59
C ASN A 792 41.14 4.68 -11.84
N GLU A 793 41.77 4.43 -12.99
CA GLU A 793 41.34 4.94 -14.29
C GLU A 793 41.55 3.87 -15.36
N HIS A 794 40.70 3.87 -16.39
CA HIS A 794 40.77 2.92 -17.50
C HIS A 794 40.21 3.55 -18.77
N LEU A 795 40.94 3.42 -19.88
CA LEU A 795 40.42 3.73 -21.21
C LEU A 795 39.81 2.44 -21.75
N PHE A 796 38.53 2.48 -22.13
CA PHE A 796 37.84 1.31 -22.67
C PHE A 796 38.60 0.77 -23.90
N ASP A 797 38.82 -0.55 -23.96
CA ASP A 797 39.46 -1.22 -25.11
C ASP A 797 38.37 -1.92 -25.91
N ASP A 798 37.96 -1.31 -27.01
CA ASP A 798 36.97 -1.86 -27.94
C ASP A 798 37.61 -2.52 -29.17
N SER A 799 38.93 -2.74 -29.19
CA SER A 799 39.70 -3.14 -30.39
C SER A 799 39.26 -4.46 -31.07
N LEU A 800 38.42 -5.26 -30.40
CA LEU A 800 37.78 -6.46 -30.95
C LEU A 800 36.52 -6.16 -31.78
N HIS A 801 35.84 -5.05 -31.52
CA HIS A 801 34.51 -4.73 -32.07
C HIS A 801 34.42 -3.34 -32.72
N ASP A 802 35.32 -2.41 -32.40
CA ASP A 802 35.40 -1.05 -32.95
C ASP A 802 34.05 -0.31 -32.84
N TRP A 803 33.55 -0.17 -31.61
CA TRP A 803 32.23 0.39 -31.30
C TRP A 803 32.23 1.92 -31.28
N PHE A 804 33.34 2.57 -30.91
CA PHE A 804 33.41 4.01 -30.67
C PHE A 804 34.41 4.70 -31.59
N GLU A 805 34.10 5.90 -32.08
CA GLU A 805 35.11 6.77 -32.71
C GLU A 805 36.18 7.22 -31.70
N ARG A 806 35.80 7.35 -30.42
CA ARG A 806 36.65 7.77 -29.30
C ARG A 806 36.30 6.98 -28.04
N ASP A 807 37.02 5.89 -27.83
CA ASP A 807 36.86 4.90 -26.77
C ASP A 807 36.62 5.57 -25.40
N PRO A 808 35.54 5.23 -24.67
CA PRO A 808 35.18 5.91 -23.43
C PRO A 808 36.27 5.86 -22.35
N TYR A 809 36.60 7.03 -21.78
CA TYR A 809 37.55 7.12 -20.68
C TYR A 809 36.82 7.10 -19.33
N THR A 810 37.22 6.20 -18.46
CA THR A 810 36.53 5.88 -17.22
C THR A 810 37.44 6.12 -16.01
N ALA A 811 36.88 6.66 -14.93
CA ALA A 811 37.65 7.00 -13.73
C ALA A 811 36.85 6.68 -12.47
N LEU A 812 37.40 5.81 -11.61
CA LEU A 812 36.80 5.44 -10.33
C LEU A 812 37.21 6.45 -9.26
N PHE A 813 36.25 7.18 -8.71
CA PHE A 813 36.46 8.13 -7.63
C PHE A 813 35.88 7.62 -6.30
N GLU A 814 36.51 8.00 -5.20
CA GLU A 814 36.07 7.74 -3.81
C GLU A 814 35.81 9.07 -3.09
N VAL A 815 34.70 9.16 -2.36
CA VAL A 815 34.26 10.39 -1.68
C VAL A 815 34.87 10.46 -0.28
N LYS A 816 35.79 11.41 -0.07
CA LYS A 816 36.62 11.52 1.15
C LYS A 816 35.87 11.91 2.43
N LEU A 817 34.67 12.49 2.30
CA LEU A 817 33.88 13.03 3.40
C LEU A 817 32.73 12.12 3.85
N ALA A 818 32.51 10.99 3.18
CA ALA A 818 31.53 9.99 3.57
C ALA A 818 32.18 8.90 4.44
N SER A 819 31.59 8.60 5.61
CA SER A 819 32.06 7.54 6.52
C SER A 819 31.99 6.13 5.94
N SER A 820 31.37 5.96 4.77
CA SER A 820 31.13 4.71 4.05
C SER A 820 32.16 4.34 2.98
N HIS A 821 33.18 5.18 2.70
CA HIS A 821 34.13 4.97 1.59
C HIS A 821 33.42 4.79 0.22
N THR A 822 32.33 5.53 -0.01
CA THR A 822 31.50 5.42 -1.21
C THR A 822 32.30 5.76 -2.46
N LYS A 823 32.16 4.90 -3.49
CA LYS A 823 32.80 5.04 -4.79
C LYS A 823 31.77 5.22 -5.90
N PHE A 824 32.21 5.80 -7.01
CA PHE A 824 31.46 5.82 -8.26
C PHE A 824 32.44 5.93 -9.44
N ALA A 825 32.07 5.34 -10.58
CA ALA A 825 32.79 5.51 -11.83
C ALA A 825 32.24 6.71 -12.59
N ALA A 826 33.11 7.60 -13.05
CA ALA A 826 32.79 8.54 -14.12
C ALA A 826 33.04 7.87 -15.48
N ILE A 827 32.11 7.99 -16.42
CA ILE A 827 32.23 7.48 -17.79
C ILE A 827 32.09 8.65 -18.76
N GLY A 828 33.10 8.86 -19.61
CA GLY A 828 33.17 9.97 -20.54
C GLY A 828 32.98 9.50 -21.97
N LEU A 829 31.99 10.06 -22.67
CA LEU A 829 31.78 9.83 -24.10
C LEU A 829 31.67 11.17 -24.85
N HIS A 830 32.42 11.28 -25.94
CA HIS A 830 32.15 12.23 -27.02
C HIS A 830 31.80 11.45 -28.27
N ALA A 831 30.51 11.33 -28.56
CA ALA A 831 30.03 10.45 -29.60
C ALA A 831 30.36 10.98 -31.01
N ASN A 832 30.48 10.09 -32.00
CA ASN A 832 30.44 10.48 -33.41
C ASN A 832 29.03 10.95 -33.79
N PRO A 833 28.81 12.19 -34.29
CA PRO A 833 27.49 12.64 -34.72
C PRO A 833 26.91 11.78 -35.86
N GLY A 834 27.75 11.10 -36.65
CA GLY A 834 27.31 10.18 -37.69
C GLY A 834 26.91 8.77 -37.23
N ASP A 835 27.15 8.42 -35.95
CA ASP A 835 26.85 7.08 -35.40
C ASP A 835 26.37 7.14 -33.92
N SER A 836 25.86 8.31 -33.52
CA SER A 836 25.54 8.70 -32.14
C SER A 836 24.68 7.68 -31.40
N VAL A 837 23.66 7.14 -32.05
CA VAL A 837 22.70 6.20 -31.45
C VAL A 837 23.31 4.81 -31.21
N ASN A 838 24.28 4.38 -32.02
CA ASN A 838 24.97 3.10 -31.79
C ASN A 838 26.05 3.24 -30.71
N GLU A 839 26.85 4.30 -30.75
CA GLU A 839 27.83 4.57 -29.69
C GLU A 839 27.15 4.70 -28.31
N MET A 840 26.01 5.42 -28.22
CA MET A 840 25.21 5.42 -26.98
C MET A 840 24.68 4.04 -26.60
N GLY A 841 24.29 3.21 -27.56
CA GLY A 841 23.83 1.84 -27.31
C GLY A 841 24.90 0.96 -26.65
N HIS A 842 26.17 1.17 -27.00
CA HIS A 842 27.31 0.42 -26.45
C HIS A 842 27.80 0.92 -25.07
N LEU A 843 27.30 2.05 -24.55
CA LEU A 843 27.56 2.48 -23.17
C LEU A 843 27.13 1.44 -22.12
N HIS A 844 26.15 0.59 -22.45
CA HIS A 844 25.75 -0.56 -21.64
C HIS A 844 26.94 -1.49 -21.38
N GLU A 845 27.71 -1.85 -22.41
CA GLU A 845 28.87 -2.74 -22.30
C GLU A 845 30.00 -2.11 -21.47
N VAL A 846 30.19 -0.80 -21.58
CA VAL A 846 31.16 -0.03 -20.78
C VAL A 846 30.79 -0.08 -19.29
N TYR A 847 29.51 0.10 -18.98
CA TYR A 847 28.99 0.00 -17.60
C TYR A 847 29.13 -1.42 -17.04
N TYR A 848 28.79 -2.46 -17.81
CA TYR A 848 28.99 -3.85 -17.40
C TYR A 848 30.48 -4.21 -17.24
N GLN A 849 31.39 -3.63 -18.04
CA GLN A 849 32.83 -3.82 -17.83
C GLN A 849 33.27 -3.23 -16.48
N ILE A 850 32.78 -2.03 -16.13
CA ILE A 850 33.06 -1.39 -14.83
C ILE A 850 32.56 -2.26 -13.67
N MET A 851 31.31 -2.73 -13.73
CA MET A 851 30.74 -3.64 -12.72
C MET A 851 31.62 -4.87 -12.51
N ASN A 852 32.04 -5.53 -13.60
CA ASN A 852 32.84 -6.74 -13.53
C ASN A 852 34.30 -6.50 -13.11
N THR A 853 34.89 -5.36 -13.48
CA THR A 853 36.33 -5.08 -13.27
C THR A 853 36.61 -4.40 -11.93
N TRP A 854 35.71 -3.53 -11.48
CA TRP A 854 35.89 -2.73 -10.25
C TRP A 854 34.92 -3.13 -9.13
N GLY A 855 33.90 -3.94 -9.42
CA GLY A 855 32.86 -4.28 -8.44
C GLY A 855 31.96 -3.10 -8.08
N GLU A 856 31.97 -2.03 -8.89
CA GLU A 856 31.22 -0.80 -8.66
C GLU A 856 29.98 -0.76 -9.55
N VAL A 857 28.82 -0.47 -8.95
CA VAL A 857 27.53 -0.35 -9.64
C VAL A 857 27.10 1.11 -9.81
N ASN A 858 27.72 2.03 -9.08
CA ASN A 858 27.46 3.46 -9.19
C ASN A 858 28.28 4.04 -10.34
N ALA A 859 27.63 4.44 -11.42
CA ALA A 859 28.30 5.06 -12.57
C ALA A 859 27.58 6.32 -13.06
N LEU A 860 28.36 7.35 -13.32
CA LEU A 860 27.93 8.63 -13.84
C LEU A 860 28.46 8.80 -15.27
N THR A 861 27.60 8.56 -16.24
CA THR A 861 27.94 8.65 -17.66
C THR A 861 27.60 10.04 -18.18
N MET A 862 28.58 10.76 -18.73
CA MET A 862 28.37 12.14 -19.16
C MET A 862 29.18 12.50 -20.41
N GLY A 863 28.74 13.54 -21.10
CA GLY A 863 29.48 14.16 -22.19
C GLY A 863 28.60 14.55 -23.37
N ASN A 864 29.24 14.76 -24.51
CA ASN A 864 28.59 15.16 -25.74
C ASN A 864 28.17 13.93 -26.54
N PHE A 865 26.91 13.53 -26.44
CA PHE A 865 26.42 12.32 -27.10
C PHE A 865 25.79 12.60 -28.47
N TYR A 866 25.57 13.88 -28.81
CA TYR A 866 24.71 14.27 -29.94
C TYR A 866 23.31 13.64 -29.89
N ALA A 867 22.78 13.44 -28.67
CA ALA A 867 21.59 12.66 -28.39
C ALA A 867 20.24 13.33 -28.73
N ASP A 868 20.19 14.14 -29.79
CA ASP A 868 18.99 14.84 -30.23
C ASP A 868 19.07 15.32 -31.70
N CYS A 869 18.01 15.98 -32.19
CA CYS A 869 17.94 16.64 -33.50
C CYS A 869 18.30 15.71 -34.67
N GLU A 870 19.19 16.12 -35.58
CA GLU A 870 19.52 15.36 -36.79
C GLU A 870 20.43 14.14 -36.55
N TYR A 871 21.04 14.02 -35.37
CA TYR A 871 22.04 12.99 -35.07
C TYR A 871 21.49 11.78 -34.30
N ALA A 872 20.41 11.96 -33.54
CA ALA A 872 19.77 10.86 -32.81
C ALA A 872 18.30 10.71 -33.16
N ASN A 873 17.96 9.66 -33.92
CA ASN A 873 16.58 9.28 -34.17
C ASN A 873 15.91 8.81 -32.85
N PRO A 874 14.83 9.44 -32.37
CA PRO A 874 14.21 9.07 -31.09
C PRO A 874 13.74 7.62 -31.04
N VAL A 875 13.22 7.07 -32.14
CA VAL A 875 12.72 5.68 -32.20
C VAL A 875 13.87 4.68 -32.10
N GLU A 876 15.00 4.98 -32.73
CA GLU A 876 16.17 4.12 -32.65
C GLU A 876 16.83 4.19 -31.26
N LEU A 877 16.95 5.39 -30.67
CA LEU A 877 17.49 5.56 -29.32
C LEU A 877 16.60 4.89 -28.27
N MET A 878 15.27 4.99 -28.40
CA MET A 878 14.30 4.27 -27.57
C MET A 878 14.46 2.74 -27.61
N SER A 879 15.10 2.18 -28.64
CA SER A 879 15.36 0.74 -28.73
C SER A 879 16.63 0.26 -28.01
N LYS A 880 17.49 1.17 -27.53
CA LYS A 880 18.77 0.83 -26.88
C LYS A 880 18.60 0.64 -25.35
N PRO A 881 19.36 -0.27 -24.71
CA PRO A 881 19.25 -0.54 -23.26
C PRO A 881 19.42 0.69 -22.38
N ILE A 882 20.39 1.53 -22.75
CA ILE A 882 20.70 2.82 -22.08
C ILE A 882 19.47 3.75 -21.98
N TYR A 883 18.45 3.56 -22.82
CA TYR A 883 17.22 4.35 -22.78
C TYR A 883 16.05 3.59 -22.15
N TYR A 884 15.69 2.40 -22.64
CA TYR A 884 14.46 1.73 -22.17
C TYR A 884 14.58 1.18 -20.74
N ASP A 885 15.80 0.88 -20.28
CA ASP A 885 16.01 0.36 -18.93
C ASP A 885 16.09 1.50 -17.90
N ARG A 886 14.90 2.00 -17.53
CA ARG A 886 14.73 3.09 -16.56
C ARG A 886 15.07 2.67 -15.12
N VAL A 887 15.39 1.40 -14.87
CA VAL A 887 15.83 0.91 -13.54
C VAL A 887 17.34 1.12 -13.42
N ASP A 888 18.11 0.69 -14.43
CA ASP A 888 19.56 0.82 -14.41
C ASP A 888 20.06 2.19 -14.89
N TYR A 889 19.28 2.92 -15.71
CA TYR A 889 19.69 4.22 -16.30
C TYR A 889 18.68 5.34 -16.09
N HIS A 890 19.09 6.38 -15.36
CA HIS A 890 18.31 7.61 -15.19
C HIS A 890 18.95 8.78 -15.94
N TRP A 891 18.22 9.35 -16.91
CA TRP A 891 18.68 10.50 -17.70
C TRP A 891 18.32 11.81 -16.97
N TYR A 892 19.34 12.58 -16.57
CA TYR A 892 19.14 13.82 -15.83
C TYR A 892 18.92 15.05 -16.72
N ILE A 893 19.53 15.06 -17.90
CA ILE A 893 19.27 16.09 -18.92
C ILE A 893 18.18 15.53 -19.83
N GLN A 894 16.97 16.08 -19.68
CA GLN A 894 15.78 15.67 -20.44
C GLN A 894 15.88 16.06 -21.93
N TRP A 895 14.87 15.70 -22.73
CA TRP A 895 14.89 15.92 -24.18
C TRP A 895 14.54 17.36 -24.57
N GLU A 896 13.86 18.10 -23.70
CA GLU A 896 13.46 19.50 -23.85
C GLU A 896 14.62 20.50 -23.58
N ALA A 897 15.84 20.01 -23.37
CA ALA A 897 16.95 20.81 -22.86
C ALA A 897 17.92 21.26 -23.96
N ASP A 898 17.87 22.52 -24.39
CA ASP A 898 18.86 23.08 -25.31
C ASP A 898 20.27 23.15 -24.67
N THR A 899 21.18 22.26 -25.06
CA THR A 899 22.60 22.33 -24.63
C THR A 899 23.48 23.18 -25.56
N THR A 900 22.91 23.76 -26.61
CA THR A 900 23.62 24.62 -27.56
C THR A 900 23.68 26.09 -27.09
N THR A 901 24.50 26.90 -27.75
CA THR A 901 24.59 28.38 -27.56
C THR A 901 24.13 29.17 -28.78
N ASN A 902 23.82 28.49 -29.88
CA ASN A 902 23.41 29.12 -31.12
C ASN A 902 21.90 29.34 -31.08
N SER A 903 21.46 30.59 -31.22
CA SER A 903 20.05 30.99 -31.17
C SER A 903 19.17 30.39 -32.28
N THR A 904 19.74 29.64 -33.22
CA THR A 904 19.00 28.92 -34.27
C THR A 904 18.98 27.40 -34.08
N THR A 905 19.47 26.88 -32.96
CA THR A 905 19.43 25.44 -32.62
C THR A 905 18.88 25.25 -31.22
N ASP A 906 18.09 24.20 -31.04
CA ASP A 906 17.48 23.80 -29.78
C ASP A 906 17.60 22.28 -29.72
N CYS A 907 18.66 21.78 -29.08
CA CYS A 907 19.06 20.37 -29.14
C CYS A 907 19.73 19.90 -27.84
N ALA A 908 19.26 18.78 -27.28
CA ALA A 908 19.81 18.10 -26.12
C ALA A 908 21.01 17.19 -26.47
N TYR A 909 22.09 17.77 -26.98
CA TYR A 909 23.28 17.01 -27.40
C TYR A 909 24.11 16.48 -26.23
N ASP A 910 24.23 17.26 -25.17
CA ASP A 910 25.09 16.96 -24.02
C ASP A 910 24.24 16.34 -22.90
N ARG A 911 24.65 15.19 -22.37
CA ARG A 911 23.80 14.38 -21.46
C ARG A 911 24.55 13.98 -20.19
N ILE A 912 23.77 13.70 -19.15
CA ILE A 912 24.22 13.10 -17.90
C ILE A 912 23.24 11.97 -17.57
N ILE A 913 23.77 10.76 -17.35
CA ILE A 913 23.02 9.54 -17.03
C ILE A 913 23.59 8.94 -15.74
N GLY A 914 22.74 8.73 -14.74
CA GLY A 914 23.08 8.05 -13.49
C GLY A 914 22.71 6.57 -13.53
N SER A 915 23.64 5.73 -13.12
CA SER A 915 23.46 4.28 -12.99
C SER A 915 23.85 3.84 -11.58
N GLY A 916 23.14 2.83 -11.06
CA GLY A 916 23.24 2.39 -9.68
C GLY A 916 22.36 3.23 -8.74
N ILE A 917 21.47 2.57 -8.00
CA ILE A 917 20.42 3.24 -7.22
C ILE A 917 20.98 4.18 -6.13
N THR A 918 22.13 3.89 -5.54
CA THR A 918 22.76 4.73 -4.52
C THR A 918 23.23 6.07 -5.09
N LEU A 919 23.83 6.08 -6.28
CA LEU A 919 24.16 7.31 -7.00
C LEU A 919 22.90 8.03 -7.49
N GLN A 920 21.91 7.28 -8.01
CA GLN A 920 20.68 7.87 -8.52
C GLN A 920 19.91 8.65 -7.43
N MET A 921 19.83 8.09 -6.22
CA MET A 921 19.23 8.73 -5.04
C MET A 921 20.09 9.82 -4.40
N ALA A 922 21.37 9.96 -4.79
CA ALA A 922 22.27 10.98 -4.26
C ALA A 922 22.26 12.29 -5.08
N VAL A 923 21.66 12.29 -6.28
CA VAL A 923 21.48 13.52 -7.08
C VAL A 923 20.27 14.29 -6.56
N ILE A 924 20.47 15.56 -6.20
CA ILE A 924 19.41 16.41 -5.67
C ILE A 924 18.42 16.76 -6.79
N PRO A 925 17.11 16.48 -6.64
CA PRO A 925 16.10 16.82 -7.65
C PRO A 925 16.11 18.31 -8.01
N GLY A 926 15.92 18.60 -9.30
CA GLY A 926 15.90 19.97 -9.83
C GLY A 926 17.27 20.64 -9.97
N THR A 927 18.37 20.01 -9.56
CA THR A 927 19.73 20.59 -9.73
C THR A 927 20.37 20.28 -11.07
N SER A 928 19.89 19.24 -11.77
CA SER A 928 20.32 18.86 -13.12
C SER A 928 19.80 19.84 -14.18
N ASN A 929 20.66 20.73 -14.69
CA ASN A 929 20.28 21.79 -15.61
C ASN A 929 21.36 22.09 -16.67
N VAL A 930 20.98 22.93 -17.64
CA VAL A 930 21.92 23.56 -18.58
C VAL A 930 22.36 24.92 -18.06
N PHE A 931 23.66 25.09 -17.85
CA PHE A 931 24.29 26.34 -17.48
C PHE A 931 24.55 27.20 -18.73
N LYS A 932 23.56 28.03 -19.08
CA LYS A 932 23.61 29.08 -20.12
C LYS A 932 24.58 30.22 -19.75
N PHE A 933 25.89 29.99 -19.90
CA PHE A 933 26.91 30.98 -19.50
C PHE A 933 26.91 32.23 -20.39
N ASP A 934 26.49 32.09 -21.64
CA ASP A 934 26.34 33.17 -22.61
C ASP A 934 25.28 34.17 -22.16
N ASN A 935 24.14 33.69 -21.65
CA ASN A 935 23.11 34.50 -21.00
C ASN A 935 23.61 35.10 -19.68
N LYS A 936 24.28 34.30 -18.84
CA LYS A 936 24.78 34.76 -17.51
C LYS A 936 25.84 35.85 -17.60
N TRP A 937 26.65 35.87 -18.66
CA TRP A 937 27.75 36.83 -18.86
C TRP A 937 27.57 37.77 -20.06
N GLN A 938 26.40 37.75 -20.72
CA GLN A 938 26.04 38.62 -21.84
C GLN A 938 27.10 38.63 -22.96
N LEU A 939 27.57 37.45 -23.37
CA LEU A 939 28.65 37.32 -24.35
C LEU A 939 28.16 37.67 -25.77
N PRO A 940 28.86 38.55 -26.52
CA PRO A 940 28.58 38.78 -27.93
C PRO A 940 28.76 37.48 -28.73
N ASP A 941 27.97 37.30 -29.79
CA ASP A 941 27.93 36.05 -30.56
C ASP A 941 29.32 35.62 -31.10
N GLU A 942 30.16 36.59 -31.49
CA GLU A 942 31.56 36.39 -31.91
C GLU A 942 32.48 35.80 -30.81
N LYS A 943 32.04 35.79 -29.55
CA LYS A 943 32.79 35.30 -28.37
C LYS A 943 32.14 34.12 -27.67
N ARG A 944 31.00 33.62 -28.14
CA ARG A 944 30.37 32.41 -27.57
C ARG A 944 31.16 31.17 -28.04
N SER A 945 31.39 30.21 -27.15
CA SER A 945 31.70 28.84 -27.60
C SER A 945 30.41 28.26 -28.23
N LYS A 946 30.50 27.13 -28.93
CA LYS A 946 29.33 26.52 -29.62
C LYS A 946 28.35 25.76 -28.71
N LYS A 947 28.66 25.58 -27.42
CA LYS A 947 27.92 24.70 -26.50
C LYS A 947 27.88 25.25 -25.08
N ASN A 948 26.78 25.02 -24.38
CA ASN A 948 26.61 25.34 -22.98
C ASN A 948 27.03 24.17 -22.09
N LEU A 949 27.32 24.46 -20.82
CA LEU A 949 27.73 23.43 -19.86
C LEU A 949 26.49 22.76 -19.25
N VAL A 950 26.57 21.47 -18.92
CA VAL A 950 25.57 20.76 -18.12
C VAL A 950 26.08 20.62 -16.68
N ASN A 951 25.20 20.79 -15.70
CA ASN A 951 25.55 20.65 -14.29
C ASN A 951 24.46 19.91 -13.51
N PHE A 952 24.83 19.41 -12.34
CA PHE A 952 23.97 18.73 -11.37
C PHE A 952 24.65 18.83 -9.99
N VAL A 953 23.91 18.63 -8.90
CA VAL A 953 24.49 18.62 -7.54
C VAL A 953 24.20 17.27 -6.88
N VAL A 954 25.24 16.65 -6.34
CA VAL A 954 25.15 15.44 -5.52
C VAL A 954 25.22 15.86 -4.05
N GLY A 955 24.24 15.44 -3.25
CA GLY A 955 24.19 15.79 -1.83
C GLY A 955 22.85 15.42 -1.18
N PRO A 956 22.73 15.62 0.14
CA PRO A 956 21.43 15.54 0.80
C PRO A 956 20.49 16.64 0.25
N GLU A 957 19.24 16.25 0.02
CA GLU A 957 18.20 17.04 -0.67
C GLU A 957 18.02 18.45 -0.09
N GLN A 958 18.12 19.49 -0.93
CA GLN A 958 17.89 20.88 -0.53
C GLN A 958 16.44 21.33 -0.81
N SER A 959 15.87 22.10 0.13
CA SER A 959 14.65 22.86 -0.07
C SER A 959 14.86 24.00 -1.07
N SER A 960 13.84 24.26 -1.92
CA SER A 960 13.88 25.31 -2.93
C SER A 960 13.54 26.69 -2.35
N GLU A 961 14.55 27.56 -2.20
CA GLU A 961 14.34 29.00 -2.07
C GLU A 961 14.04 29.60 -3.46
N ASN A 962 12.91 30.31 -3.60
CA ASN A 962 12.63 31.13 -4.78
C ASN A 962 13.35 32.47 -4.65
N GLU A 963 14.24 32.79 -5.60
CA GLU A 963 14.73 34.16 -5.79
C GLU A 963 13.57 35.08 -6.22
N GLY A 964 13.34 36.17 -5.49
CA GLY A 964 12.18 37.04 -5.70
C GLY A 964 12.44 38.19 -6.68
N GLU A 965 11.58 38.36 -7.68
CA GLU A 965 11.48 39.61 -8.43
C GLU A 965 10.73 40.69 -7.63
N ALA A 966 11.26 41.91 -7.64
CA ALA A 966 10.73 43.03 -6.85
C ALA A 966 9.81 43.96 -7.66
N SER A 967 8.56 44.05 -7.19
CA SER A 967 7.58 45.15 -7.33
C SER A 967 7.50 45.99 -8.62
N GLY A 968 6.35 45.91 -9.30
CA GLY A 968 5.96 46.83 -10.37
C GLY A 968 4.45 46.92 -10.60
N SER A 969 3.71 47.66 -9.75
CA SER A 969 2.25 47.80 -9.89
C SER A 969 1.85 48.77 -11.01
N LYS A 970 1.03 48.30 -11.97
CA LYS A 970 -0.05 49.08 -12.63
C LYS A 970 -0.95 48.24 -13.54
N ASN A 971 -2.26 48.53 -13.47
CA ASN A 971 -3.39 48.05 -14.26
C ASN A 971 -3.12 47.85 -15.77
N LEU A 972 -3.73 46.82 -16.39
CA LEU A 972 -5.01 46.99 -17.13
C LEU A 972 -5.64 45.63 -17.52
N GLU A 973 -6.93 45.67 -17.89
CA GLU A 973 -7.78 44.53 -18.26
C GLU A 973 -7.48 43.96 -19.67
N ASN A 974 -8.14 42.83 -19.96
CA ASN A 974 -8.41 42.25 -21.30
C ASN A 974 -7.28 41.48 -22.02
N ARG A 975 -7.30 40.14 -21.84
CA ARG A 975 -7.58 39.21 -22.96
C ARG A 975 -7.96 37.80 -22.48
N ASN A 976 -9.28 37.55 -22.39
CA ASN A 976 -9.83 36.19 -22.43
C ASN A 976 -10.27 35.90 -23.87
N LYS A 977 -9.59 34.99 -24.57
CA LYS A 977 -10.07 34.10 -25.65
C LYS A 977 -8.87 33.42 -26.33
N GLU A 978 -9.06 32.14 -26.67
CA GLU A 978 -8.16 31.21 -27.38
C GLU A 978 -7.32 30.28 -26.50
N GLU A 979 -8.01 29.37 -25.81
CA GLU A 979 -7.43 28.12 -25.28
C GLU A 979 -8.55 27.06 -25.23
N LYS A 980 -8.85 26.44 -26.39
CA LYS A 980 -9.90 25.39 -26.50
C LYS A 980 -9.81 24.49 -27.75
N VAL A 981 -8.59 24.14 -28.15
CA VAL A 981 -8.23 23.02 -29.03
C VAL A 981 -6.99 22.35 -28.39
N ASP A 982 -6.60 21.15 -28.82
CA ASP A 982 -5.43 20.38 -28.34
C ASP A 982 -5.63 19.62 -27.01
N LYS A 983 -6.72 18.85 -26.91
CA LYS A 983 -6.88 17.83 -25.86
C LYS A 983 -7.49 16.50 -26.34
N CYS A 984 -7.25 16.16 -27.61
CA CYS A 984 -7.80 14.95 -28.26
C CYS A 984 -6.80 14.19 -29.16
N GLU A 985 -5.49 14.52 -29.15
CA GLU A 985 -4.47 13.77 -29.91
C GLU A 985 -3.56 12.89 -29.04
N ASP A 986 -3.40 13.17 -27.75
CA ASP A 986 -2.54 12.36 -26.85
C ASP A 986 -3.09 10.95 -26.57
N ASP A 987 -4.41 10.82 -26.35
CA ASP A 987 -5.04 9.54 -25.97
C ASP A 987 -4.96 8.45 -27.07
N ASP A 988 -4.89 8.83 -28.37
CA ASP A 988 -4.70 7.88 -29.49
C ASP A 988 -3.23 7.40 -29.59
N LEU A 989 -2.30 8.17 -29.04
CA LEU A 989 -0.87 7.88 -29.06
C LEU A 989 -0.52 6.80 -28.02
N GLU A 990 -1.08 6.91 -26.81
CA GLU A 990 -0.88 5.91 -25.74
C GLU A 990 -1.50 4.55 -26.11
N LEU A 991 -2.70 4.54 -26.72
CA LEU A 991 -3.34 3.31 -27.20
C LEU A 991 -2.53 2.62 -28.31
N ARG A 992 -1.88 3.39 -29.20
CA ARG A 992 -0.98 2.87 -30.24
C ARG A 992 0.31 2.30 -29.65
N VAL A 993 0.88 2.91 -28.62
CA VAL A 993 2.04 2.37 -27.90
C VAL A 993 1.71 1.01 -27.30
N GLN A 994 0.62 0.88 -26.55
CA GLN A 994 0.19 -0.40 -25.96
C GLN A 994 -0.03 -1.50 -27.02
N LEU A 995 -0.57 -1.15 -28.19
CA LEU A 995 -0.76 -2.10 -29.30
C LEU A 995 0.56 -2.56 -29.93
N LEU A 996 1.58 -1.69 -29.97
CA LEU A 996 2.92 -2.00 -30.46
C LEU A 996 3.72 -2.83 -29.44
N GLU A 997 3.57 -2.57 -28.15
CA GLU A 997 4.18 -3.39 -27.09
C GLU A 997 3.65 -4.83 -27.10
N LYS A 998 2.34 -5.00 -27.28
CA LYS A 998 1.74 -6.33 -27.42
C LYS A 998 2.29 -7.08 -28.63
N LYS A 999 2.46 -6.41 -29.78
CA LYS A 999 3.10 -6.98 -30.97
C LYS A 999 4.57 -7.33 -30.75
N ARG A 1000 5.33 -6.49 -30.02
CA ARG A 1000 6.73 -6.74 -29.64
C ARG A 1000 6.85 -8.03 -28.82
N ASP A 1001 5.97 -8.23 -27.86
CA ASP A 1001 6.05 -9.37 -26.95
C ASP A 1001 5.58 -10.69 -27.60
N ASP A 1002 4.62 -10.63 -28.52
CA ASP A 1002 4.26 -11.76 -29.38
C ASP A 1002 5.39 -12.12 -30.36
N LEU A 1003 6.10 -11.13 -30.92
CA LEU A 1003 7.28 -11.36 -31.77
C LEU A 1003 8.43 -12.01 -30.99
N LYS A 1004 8.69 -11.57 -29.75
CA LYS A 1004 9.68 -12.19 -28.83
C LYS A 1004 9.32 -13.64 -28.51
N LYS A 1005 8.04 -13.95 -28.26
CA LYS A 1005 7.56 -15.33 -28.05
C LYS A 1005 7.71 -16.19 -29.30
N GLN A 1006 7.49 -15.63 -30.49
CA GLN A 1006 7.68 -16.33 -31.77
C GLN A 1006 9.17 -16.68 -31.97
N GLN A 1007 10.06 -15.69 -31.83
CA GLN A 1007 11.51 -15.87 -31.94
C GLN A 1007 12.06 -16.86 -30.90
N LEU A 1008 11.53 -16.85 -29.66
CA LEU A 1008 11.93 -17.81 -28.64
C LEU A 1008 11.51 -19.26 -29.01
N LYS A 1009 10.31 -19.45 -29.58
CA LYS A 1009 9.87 -20.76 -30.08
C LYS A 1009 10.72 -21.26 -31.26
N ASP A 1010 11.04 -20.39 -32.21
CA ASP A 1010 11.88 -20.74 -33.36
C ASP A 1010 13.31 -21.08 -32.91
N ARG A 1011 13.82 -20.41 -31.88
CA ARG A 1011 15.15 -20.66 -31.29
C ARG A 1011 15.19 -21.91 -30.41
N ILE A 1012 14.09 -22.27 -29.73
CA ILE A 1012 13.93 -23.57 -29.07
C ILE A 1012 13.90 -24.68 -30.12
N ARG A 1013 13.15 -24.51 -31.21
CA ARG A 1013 13.09 -25.47 -32.31
C ARG A 1013 14.45 -25.72 -32.97
N GLN A 1014 15.26 -24.67 -33.15
CA GLN A 1014 16.66 -24.79 -33.62
C GLN A 1014 17.62 -25.45 -32.61
N LEU A 1015 17.19 -25.70 -31.37
CA LEU A 1015 17.95 -26.45 -30.35
C LEU A 1015 17.40 -27.88 -30.17
N GLU A 1016 16.25 -28.19 -30.77
CA GLU A 1016 15.63 -29.52 -30.80
C GLU A 1016 15.89 -30.28 -32.13
N GLU A 1017 16.28 -29.57 -33.19
CA GLU A 1017 16.75 -30.08 -34.50
C GLU A 1017 18.29 -30.28 -34.52
#